data_AF-A0A9D1M3E1-F1
#
_entry.id   AF-A0A9D1M3E1-F1
#
_cell.length_a   1.000
_cell.length_b   1.000
_cell.length_c   1.000
_cell.angle_alpha   90.00
_cell.angle_beta   90.00
_cell.angle_gamma   90.00
#
_symmetry.space_group_name_H-M   'P 1'
#
loop_
_entity.id
_entity.type
_entity.pdbx_description
1 polymer ?
#
loop_
_entity_poly.entity_id
_entity_poly.type
_entity_poly.pdbx_seq_one_letter_code
_entity_poly.pdbx_strand_id
1 'polypeptide(L)'
;MKIANFRDYVKVLREVYSRENMDELGNYYRALMASGSALKKQKALLQKEVYRLNAAIKRQAEKIRQAEDKKAAGLAMAELRRQKQEQVKCLKELQNSDHFNVLSEEAKVCVCSGFLLQKYMARELLENNPLHFPTDAKGNLVVNTDELRRSDILQEAGHIRDFVAAYLVHYPEKVKTPGHFKTMLNGVRDWRGLLEYANDFFEKLNDNDFLEEGPVKASRQGTEVIQTWPDRKLQLVRLHTQKALDYESDKMNHCVGKGGYDKDVLSGKTFIYSLRDNCADGEWLPHATIEYRDGKIKQIKGYKDKEIDAAYRETAREAVMFILGSDMAGSVMSDKLADARNLGYIADVSGKLYDVSSLHEEIELSSFSLDDKLLPPEKFPLLTVKSLSVSRPFKNEDFEILRKFKKIRFLENGYDYDGDALFLRQQIFSVLGILNYRKAEDRVGVKLLQTMGIISDIHGKLHDVYMLKEDIELASLQLDSKLFPEDKLPFLTVKTMSAARRLTDADFEKLMKFKKIGFLKASEGYEGDYRMLRRQVFALTGGQSAEDVKTRVDAGLMSAMGFAIKIEDPSRYDKRGRICFDLSESGQNRPEEKWVDVTDLDETAHIGQVSCGGDVWRDADMSHLICRDVNVKEELQPEDAVQLSRLSGAYDVHFDHVSFKQIQTLDLSGLQMFERQLEKTDVMTASSFFLEGYTVSHFLAGSSVIFHGCRDLSPEAIRLPRGIKHVMFDTADCGTKIKLPDFSRYENLESLQVNHFDLSENETVRLPKGLKYLAFYDCSFGSGKNMDLSRFENLSVLRVKGCDLQGVERFAFPSGLEAFAIGGALFARGAALDLSGCHQMKIFDVDASFENKEIALSRITFPEEIEEIKLCGLKFSEIESFDLRAYPNLRCADVERSAFPKLRKLLLPAGCELKKDNWEIPAETEVVRGEGAKEFPPQEVNLSEHFLRELKFKGVKIIDAGR
;
A
#
# COMPACT_ATOMS: atom_id res chain seq x y z
N MET A 1 -40.99 32.18 27.74
CA MET A 1 -41.67 31.25 26.81
C MET A 1 -41.54 29.83 27.34
N LYS A 2 -42.55 28.97 27.17
CA LYS A 2 -42.50 27.52 27.50
C LYS A 2 -43.04 26.71 26.32
N ILE A 3 -42.82 25.40 26.30
CA ILE A 3 -43.41 24.50 25.28
C ILE A 3 -44.85 24.16 25.71
N ALA A 4 -45.84 24.53 24.90
CA ALA A 4 -47.26 24.36 25.19
C ALA A 4 -47.69 22.88 25.22
N ASN A 5 -47.27 22.10 24.22
CA ASN A 5 -47.52 20.67 24.10
C ASN A 5 -46.34 19.83 24.62
N PHE A 6 -45.83 20.18 25.81
CA PHE A 6 -44.64 19.57 26.41
C PHE A 6 -44.70 18.03 26.49
N ARG A 7 -45.88 17.45 26.70
CA ARG A 7 -46.06 15.99 26.77
C ARG A 7 -45.76 15.30 25.43
N ASP A 8 -46.17 15.91 24.32
CA ASP A 8 -45.96 15.38 22.98
C ASP A 8 -44.52 15.59 22.53
N TYR A 9 -43.93 16.74 22.86
CA TYR A 9 -42.51 17.01 22.71
C TYR A 9 -41.64 15.95 23.44
N VAL A 10 -41.92 15.69 24.72
CA VAL A 10 -41.20 14.67 25.49
C VAL A 10 -41.42 13.27 24.93
N LYS A 11 -42.59 12.98 24.33
CA LYS A 11 -42.85 11.70 23.68
C LYS A 11 -41.92 11.51 22.47
N VAL A 12 -41.72 12.54 21.65
CA VAL A 12 -40.78 12.52 20.53
C VAL A 12 -39.33 12.40 21.00
N LEU A 13 -38.92 13.13 22.05
CA LEU A 13 -37.57 12.99 22.61
C LEU A 13 -37.29 11.57 23.14
N ARG A 14 -38.32 10.90 23.65
CA ARG A 14 -38.20 9.51 24.12
C ARG A 14 -37.93 8.53 22.98
N GLU A 15 -38.23 8.89 21.73
CA GLU A 15 -37.95 8.06 20.55
C GLU A 15 -36.44 7.98 20.25
N VAL A 16 -35.61 8.86 20.86
CA VAL A 16 -34.14 8.75 20.85
C VAL A 16 -33.63 7.53 21.64
N TYR A 17 -34.49 6.92 22.46
CA TYR A 17 -34.20 5.76 23.30
C TYR A 17 -35.08 4.55 22.92
N SER A 18 -34.61 3.32 23.19
CA SER A 18 -35.37 2.10 22.89
C SER A 18 -36.59 1.91 23.82
N ARG A 19 -37.59 1.12 23.39
CA ARG A 19 -38.81 0.83 24.19
C ARG A 19 -38.53 0.08 25.49
N GLU A 20 -37.64 -0.92 25.47
CA GLU A 20 -37.27 -1.71 26.65
C GLU A 20 -36.62 -0.83 27.74
N ASN A 21 -35.82 0.16 27.34
CA ASN A 21 -35.14 1.09 28.25
C ASN A 21 -36.11 2.05 28.96
N MET A 22 -37.23 2.37 28.31
CA MET A 22 -38.25 3.28 28.84
C MET A 22 -39.10 2.64 29.95
N ASP A 23 -39.31 1.33 29.90
CA ASP A 23 -40.02 0.60 30.95
C ASP A 23 -39.17 0.46 32.22
N GLU A 24 -37.86 0.23 32.07
CA GLU A 24 -36.89 0.21 33.17
C GLU A 24 -36.77 1.60 33.85
N LEU A 25 -36.69 2.67 33.06
CA LEU A 25 -36.70 4.05 33.54
C LEU A 25 -38.00 4.41 34.29
N GLY A 26 -39.15 3.95 33.78
CA GLY A 26 -40.45 4.12 34.43
C GLY A 26 -40.55 3.40 35.78
N ASN A 27 -39.90 2.24 35.91
CA ASN A 27 -39.78 1.52 37.18
C ASN A 27 -38.81 2.21 38.14
N TYR A 28 -37.70 2.75 37.64
CA TYR A 28 -36.74 3.54 38.41
C TYR A 28 -37.36 4.80 39.03
N TYR A 29 -38.06 5.64 38.25
CA TYR A 29 -38.70 6.84 38.80
C TYR A 29 -39.83 6.50 39.78
N ARG A 30 -40.56 5.39 39.57
CA ARG A 30 -41.54 4.88 40.54
C ARG A 30 -40.87 4.42 41.85
N ALA A 31 -39.73 3.73 41.76
CA ALA A 31 -38.94 3.31 42.92
C ALA A 31 -38.31 4.50 43.67
N LEU A 32 -37.78 5.50 42.95
CA LEU A 32 -37.21 6.74 43.51
C LEU A 32 -38.24 7.56 44.29
N MET A 33 -39.48 7.63 43.77
CA MET A 33 -40.59 8.33 44.43
C MET A 33 -41.16 7.55 45.62
N ALA A 34 -41.13 6.22 45.59
CA ALA A 34 -41.53 5.36 46.70
C ALA A 34 -40.50 5.32 47.85
N SER A 35 -39.19 5.27 47.54
CA SER A 35 -38.09 5.17 48.51
C SER A 35 -37.82 6.48 49.26
N GLY A 36 -38.04 7.63 48.64
CA GLY A 36 -37.73 8.94 49.21
C GLY A 36 -38.48 9.28 50.51
N SER A 37 -39.71 8.78 50.68
CA SER A 37 -40.51 9.04 51.89
C SER A 37 -40.07 8.20 53.10
N ALA A 38 -39.70 6.94 52.88
CA ALA A 38 -39.22 6.01 53.90
C ALA A 38 -37.80 6.36 54.35
N LEU A 39 -36.90 6.66 53.39
CA LEU A 39 -35.52 7.04 53.66
C LEU A 39 -35.42 8.37 54.43
N LYS A 40 -36.32 9.33 54.12
CA LYS A 40 -36.41 10.61 54.83
C LYS A 40 -36.85 10.43 56.30
N LYS A 41 -37.78 9.50 56.58
CA LYS A 41 -38.17 9.14 57.95
C LYS A 41 -37.02 8.48 58.73
N GLN A 42 -36.31 7.54 58.09
CA GLN A 42 -35.21 6.80 58.72
C GLN A 42 -34.00 7.71 58.99
N LYS A 43 -33.65 8.60 58.06
CA LYS A 43 -32.62 9.63 58.23
C LYS A 43 -32.97 10.61 59.36
N ALA A 44 -34.23 11.02 59.45
CA ALA A 44 -34.69 11.90 60.53
C ALA A 44 -34.63 11.24 61.91
N LEU A 45 -34.91 9.93 62.01
CA LEU A 45 -34.78 9.14 63.23
C LEU A 45 -33.31 9.05 63.70
N LEU A 46 -32.40 8.69 62.79
CA LEU A 46 -30.97 8.60 63.09
C LEU A 46 -30.36 9.96 63.45
N GLN A 47 -30.77 11.05 62.78
CA GLN A 47 -30.34 12.40 63.13
C GLN A 47 -30.82 12.83 64.53
N LYS A 48 -32.05 12.46 64.91
CA LYS A 48 -32.56 12.69 66.27
C LYS A 48 -31.75 11.92 67.31
N GLU A 49 -31.34 10.69 67.01
CA GLU A 49 -30.56 9.87 67.93
C GLU A 49 -29.13 10.40 68.12
N VAL A 50 -28.46 10.81 67.03
CA VAL A 50 -27.15 11.48 67.10
C VAL A 50 -27.23 12.79 67.90
N TYR A 51 -28.33 13.55 67.76
CA TYR A 51 -28.55 14.76 68.55
C TYR A 51 -28.74 14.45 70.04
N ARG A 52 -29.51 13.41 70.38
CA ARG A 52 -29.67 12.94 71.77
C ARG A 52 -28.35 12.50 72.38
N LEU A 53 -27.56 11.72 71.66
CA LEU A 53 -26.25 11.26 72.11
C LEU A 53 -25.28 12.43 72.31
N ASN A 54 -25.31 13.46 71.46
CA ASN A 54 -24.53 14.69 71.68
C ASN A 54 -24.91 15.42 72.98
N ALA A 55 -26.20 15.54 73.27
CA ALA A 55 -26.67 16.15 74.51
C ALA A 55 -26.27 15.31 75.74
N ALA A 56 -26.34 13.98 75.65
CA ALA A 56 -25.92 13.07 76.71
C ALA A 56 -24.40 13.14 76.96
N ILE A 57 -23.58 13.17 75.89
CA ILE A 57 -22.13 13.36 75.95
C ILE A 57 -21.77 14.68 76.63
N LYS A 58 -22.50 15.77 76.33
CA LYS A 58 -22.26 17.09 76.96
C LYS A 58 -22.58 17.07 78.46
N ARG A 59 -23.71 16.47 78.86
CA ARG A 59 -24.08 16.29 80.28
C ARG A 59 -23.10 15.36 81.01
N GLN A 60 -22.62 14.32 80.36
CA GLN A 60 -21.64 13.39 80.95
C GLN A 60 -20.27 14.07 81.12
N ALA A 61 -19.87 14.96 80.20
CA ALA A 61 -18.67 15.76 80.34
C ALA A 61 -18.72 16.72 81.54
N GLU A 62 -19.90 17.28 81.85
CA GLU A 62 -20.13 18.10 83.04
C GLU A 62 -20.07 17.25 84.32
N LYS A 63 -20.67 16.06 84.32
CA LYS A 63 -20.59 15.12 85.46
C LYS A 63 -19.17 14.65 85.76
N ILE A 64 -18.35 14.39 84.74
CA ILE A 64 -16.93 14.02 84.93
C ILE A 64 -16.15 15.14 85.64
N ARG A 65 -16.48 16.41 85.41
CA ARG A 65 -15.81 17.54 86.08
C ARG A 65 -16.13 17.60 87.57
N GLN A 66 -17.27 17.05 88.00
CA GLN A 66 -17.74 17.09 89.39
C GLN A 66 -17.63 15.74 90.12
N ALA A 67 -17.22 14.67 89.44
CA ALA A 67 -17.14 13.33 90.00
C ALA A 67 -15.78 13.05 90.68
N GLU A 68 -15.81 12.41 91.85
CA GLU A 68 -14.61 11.95 92.56
C GLU A 68 -13.96 10.75 91.84
N ASP A 69 -14.75 9.80 91.32
CA ASP A 69 -14.26 8.73 90.45
C ASP A 69 -14.32 9.12 88.97
N LYS A 70 -13.23 9.77 88.53
CA LYS A 70 -13.07 10.22 87.15
C LYS A 70 -12.89 9.06 86.15
N LYS A 71 -12.48 7.88 86.61
CA LYS A 71 -12.18 6.73 85.74
C LYS A 71 -13.47 6.03 85.29
N ALA A 72 -14.38 5.74 86.23
CA ALA A 72 -15.69 5.17 85.90
C ALA A 72 -16.53 6.12 85.05
N ALA A 73 -16.52 7.42 85.37
CA ALA A 73 -17.23 8.43 84.60
C ALA A 73 -16.67 8.60 83.17
N GLY A 74 -15.35 8.44 83.00
CA GLY A 74 -14.67 8.43 81.70
C GLY A 74 -15.00 7.24 80.80
N LEU A 75 -15.17 6.04 81.37
CA LEU A 75 -15.61 4.84 80.65
C LEU A 75 -17.02 5.01 80.07
N ALA A 76 -17.95 5.56 80.85
CA ALA A 76 -19.31 5.85 80.36
C ALA A 76 -19.31 6.89 79.21
N MET A 77 -18.37 7.84 79.23
CA MET A 77 -18.21 8.82 78.15
C MET A 77 -17.63 8.19 76.87
N ALA A 78 -16.71 7.24 77.01
CA ALA A 78 -16.15 6.50 75.89
C ALA A 78 -17.24 5.67 75.17
N GLU A 79 -18.12 5.02 75.94
CA GLU A 79 -19.21 4.22 75.37
C GLU A 79 -20.25 5.10 74.64
N LEU A 80 -20.64 6.25 75.21
CA LEU A 80 -21.52 7.21 74.53
C LEU A 80 -20.90 7.76 73.22
N ARG A 81 -19.57 7.97 73.21
CA ARG A 81 -18.85 8.39 71.99
C ARG A 81 -18.82 7.28 70.94
N ARG A 82 -18.61 6.02 71.35
CA ARG A 82 -18.63 4.85 70.45
C ARG A 82 -19.99 4.68 69.79
N GLN A 83 -21.07 4.71 70.58
CA GLN A 83 -22.44 4.61 70.07
C GLN A 83 -22.78 5.76 69.11
N LYS A 84 -22.35 6.99 69.42
CA LYS A 84 -22.49 8.12 68.48
C LYS A 84 -21.75 7.83 67.17
N GLN A 85 -20.55 7.28 67.24
CA GLN A 85 -19.72 7.02 66.06
C GLN A 85 -20.32 5.93 65.16
N GLU A 86 -20.91 4.88 65.75
CA GLU A 86 -21.70 3.87 65.03
C GLU A 86 -22.93 4.47 64.35
N GLN A 87 -23.72 5.29 65.06
CA GLN A 87 -24.90 5.93 64.47
C GLN A 87 -24.54 6.91 63.34
N VAL A 88 -23.41 7.62 63.45
CA VAL A 88 -22.87 8.47 62.37
C VAL A 88 -22.39 7.63 61.19
N LYS A 89 -21.83 6.44 61.42
CA LYS A 89 -21.43 5.52 60.36
C LYS A 89 -22.64 5.00 59.60
N CYS A 90 -23.68 4.54 60.29
CA CYS A 90 -24.93 4.12 59.65
C CYS A 90 -25.60 5.28 58.88
N LEU A 91 -25.53 6.52 59.39
CA LEU A 91 -26.01 7.70 58.68
C LEU A 91 -25.23 7.96 57.38
N LYS A 92 -23.91 7.73 57.36
CA LYS A 92 -23.06 7.86 56.17
C LYS A 92 -23.29 6.72 55.17
N GLU A 93 -23.53 5.51 55.63
CA GLU A 93 -23.86 4.36 54.76
C GLU A 93 -25.21 4.57 54.07
N LEU A 94 -26.22 5.09 54.80
CA LEU A 94 -27.50 5.54 54.23
C LEU A 94 -27.38 6.77 53.31
N GLN A 95 -26.28 7.53 53.37
CA GLN A 95 -25.99 8.59 52.40
C GLN A 95 -25.35 8.06 51.10
N ASN A 96 -24.72 6.87 51.15
CA ASN A 96 -24.00 6.29 50.02
C ASN A 96 -24.82 5.23 49.24
N SER A 97 -26.00 4.84 49.72
CA SER A 97 -26.95 4.03 48.94
C SER A 97 -27.65 4.90 47.88
N ASP A 98 -26.90 5.35 46.88
CA ASP A 98 -27.41 6.23 45.83
C ASP A 98 -28.12 5.41 44.75
N HIS A 99 -29.41 5.70 44.51
CA HIS A 99 -30.26 4.95 43.59
C HIS A 99 -29.73 4.96 42.14
N PHE A 100 -28.85 5.89 41.79
CA PHE A 100 -28.23 5.97 40.47
C PHE A 100 -27.24 4.82 40.19
N ASN A 101 -26.56 4.30 41.20
CA ASN A 101 -25.53 3.26 41.00
C ASN A 101 -26.12 1.85 40.77
N VAL A 102 -27.42 1.67 41.04
CA VAL A 102 -28.14 0.39 40.82
C VAL A 102 -28.88 0.36 39.47
N LEU A 103 -28.73 1.40 38.65
CA LEU A 103 -29.25 1.45 37.28
C LEU A 103 -28.40 0.59 36.33
N SER A 104 -29.04 0.02 35.31
CA SER A 104 -28.34 -0.49 34.12
C SER A 104 -27.53 0.62 33.44
N GLU A 105 -26.49 0.25 32.70
CA GLU A 105 -25.65 1.22 31.98
C GLU A 105 -26.49 2.04 31.00
N GLU A 106 -27.40 1.39 30.28
CA GLU A 106 -28.33 2.03 29.34
C GLU A 106 -29.31 2.99 30.04
N ALA A 107 -29.78 2.66 31.25
CA ALA A 107 -30.62 3.58 32.04
C ALA A 107 -29.82 4.79 32.54
N LYS A 108 -28.54 4.62 32.90
CA LYS A 108 -27.64 5.75 33.24
C LYS A 108 -27.45 6.67 32.04
N VAL A 109 -27.28 6.11 30.84
CA VAL A 109 -27.20 6.88 29.58
C VAL A 109 -28.47 7.71 29.37
N CYS A 110 -29.65 7.09 29.52
CA CYS A 110 -30.94 7.77 29.34
C CYS A 110 -31.13 8.93 30.33
N VAL A 111 -30.82 8.73 31.62
CA VAL A 111 -30.98 9.77 32.65
C VAL A 111 -29.99 10.92 32.43
N CYS A 112 -28.72 10.62 32.12
CA CYS A 112 -27.68 11.62 31.92
C CYS A 112 -27.88 12.43 30.63
N SER A 113 -28.17 11.77 29.51
CA SER A 113 -28.45 12.46 28.24
C SER A 113 -29.76 13.25 28.29
N GLY A 114 -30.82 12.69 28.89
CA GLY A 114 -32.09 13.39 29.07
C GLY A 114 -31.96 14.68 29.89
N PHE A 115 -31.08 14.69 30.90
CA PHE A 115 -30.74 15.90 31.65
C PHE A 115 -30.10 16.99 30.76
N LEU A 116 -29.21 16.59 29.84
CA LEU A 116 -28.56 17.52 28.92
C LEU A 116 -29.54 18.05 27.86
N LEU A 117 -30.37 17.18 27.27
CA LEU A 117 -31.40 17.59 26.31
C LEU A 117 -32.39 18.57 26.94
N GLN A 118 -32.81 18.31 28.18
CA GLN A 118 -33.70 19.23 28.89
C GLN A 118 -33.05 20.58 29.20
N LYS A 119 -31.73 20.61 29.46
CA LYS A 119 -31.01 21.83 29.81
C LYS A 119 -30.67 22.67 28.57
N TYR A 120 -30.25 22.03 27.48
CA TYR A 120 -29.67 22.70 26.32
C TYR A 120 -30.61 22.70 25.10
N MET A 121 -31.13 21.55 24.67
CA MET A 121 -32.01 21.46 23.49
C MET A 121 -33.35 22.16 23.72
N ALA A 122 -33.97 21.95 24.88
CA ALA A 122 -35.24 22.64 25.20
C ALA A 122 -35.07 24.16 25.26
N ARG A 123 -33.88 24.62 25.67
CA ARG A 123 -33.53 26.04 25.69
C ARG A 123 -33.30 26.58 24.28
N GLU A 124 -32.63 25.83 23.42
CA GLU A 124 -32.42 26.18 22.00
C GLU A 124 -33.76 26.38 21.28
N LEU A 125 -34.70 25.45 21.46
CA LEU A 125 -36.04 25.57 20.89
C LEU A 125 -36.80 26.79 21.42
N LEU A 126 -36.61 27.14 22.70
CA LEU A 126 -37.30 28.26 23.34
C LEU A 126 -36.65 29.63 23.11
N GLU A 127 -35.34 29.69 22.89
CA GLU A 127 -34.62 30.97 22.73
C GLU A 127 -34.41 31.31 21.25
N ASN A 128 -34.11 30.30 20.43
CA ASN A 128 -33.71 30.49 19.04
C ASN A 128 -34.73 29.93 18.04
N ASN A 129 -35.58 28.97 18.46
CA ASN A 129 -36.64 28.36 17.65
C ASN A 129 -36.20 28.05 16.20
N PRO A 130 -35.16 27.22 16.00
CA PRO A 130 -34.55 27.01 14.68
C PRO A 130 -35.49 26.36 13.65
N LEU A 131 -36.56 25.70 14.11
CA LEU A 131 -37.58 25.07 13.28
C LEU A 131 -38.82 25.97 13.07
N HIS A 132 -38.75 27.23 13.48
CA HIS A 132 -39.81 28.22 13.29
C HIS A 132 -41.20 27.78 13.78
N PHE A 133 -41.25 27.02 14.87
CA PHE A 133 -42.52 26.56 15.42
C PHE A 133 -43.43 27.71 15.83
N PRO A 134 -44.75 27.60 15.60
CA PRO A 134 -45.70 28.64 15.95
C PRO A 134 -45.83 28.80 17.48
N THR A 135 -46.34 29.96 17.92
CA THR A 135 -46.69 30.18 19.33
C THR A 135 -48.20 30.17 19.52
N ASP A 136 -48.65 29.72 20.69
CA ASP A 136 -50.06 29.78 21.09
C ASP A 136 -50.48 31.21 21.49
N ALA A 137 -51.78 31.40 21.77
CA ALA A 137 -52.33 32.69 22.18
C ALA A 137 -51.73 33.26 23.50
N LYS A 138 -50.95 32.47 24.25
CA LYS A 138 -50.25 32.87 25.47
C LYS A 138 -48.75 33.10 25.24
N GLY A 139 -48.28 33.03 23.98
CA GLY A 139 -46.88 33.19 23.61
C GLY A 139 -46.01 31.98 23.97
N ASN A 140 -46.59 30.78 24.09
CA ASN A 140 -45.84 29.53 24.32
C ASN A 140 -45.59 28.81 22.99
N LEU A 141 -44.44 28.18 22.85
CA LEU A 141 -44.04 27.46 21.65
C LEU A 141 -44.87 26.17 21.48
N VAL A 142 -45.48 25.97 20.32
CA VAL A 142 -46.23 24.75 19.97
C VAL A 142 -45.37 23.92 19.03
N VAL A 143 -44.79 22.84 19.54
CA VAL A 143 -43.85 21.99 18.78
C VAL A 143 -44.62 21.09 17.82
N ASN A 144 -44.31 21.16 16.53
CA ASN A 144 -44.81 20.19 15.56
C ASN A 144 -44.01 18.89 15.69
N THR A 145 -44.65 17.81 16.11
CA THR A 145 -43.97 16.54 16.41
C THR A 145 -43.41 15.85 15.17
N ASP A 146 -44.06 15.97 14.02
CA ASP A 146 -43.60 15.29 12.79
C ASP A 146 -42.44 16.03 12.13
N GLU A 147 -42.45 17.36 12.23
CA GLU A 147 -41.35 18.21 11.80
C GLU A 147 -40.13 18.06 12.71
N LEU A 148 -40.34 17.97 14.03
CA LEU A 148 -39.27 17.65 14.97
C LEU A 148 -38.66 16.27 14.69
N ARG A 149 -39.46 15.25 14.37
CA ARG A 149 -38.96 13.90 14.01
C ARG A 149 -38.01 13.89 12.82
N ARG A 150 -38.22 14.79 11.86
CA ARG A 150 -37.43 14.87 10.62
C ARG A 150 -36.31 15.90 10.69
N SER A 151 -36.13 16.56 11.83
CA SER A 151 -35.20 17.68 11.98
C SER A 151 -33.81 17.26 12.41
N ASP A 152 -32.82 18.06 11.98
CA ASP A 152 -31.41 17.87 12.34
C ASP A 152 -31.21 17.97 13.86
N ILE A 153 -31.94 18.84 14.56
CA ILE A 153 -31.81 19.01 16.02
C ILE A 153 -32.22 17.75 16.81
N LEU A 154 -33.11 16.90 16.26
CA LEU A 154 -33.42 15.61 16.89
C LEU A 154 -32.33 14.56 16.61
N GLN A 155 -31.68 14.63 15.45
CA GLN A 155 -30.52 13.78 15.14
C GLN A 155 -29.32 14.16 16.03
N GLU A 156 -29.08 15.46 16.21
CA GLU A 156 -28.11 16.01 17.16
C GLU A 156 -28.41 15.56 18.61
N ALA A 157 -29.68 15.44 18.99
CA ALA A 157 -30.05 14.88 20.29
C ALA A 157 -29.64 13.40 20.44
N GLY A 158 -29.68 12.62 19.35
CA GLY A 158 -29.10 11.28 19.28
C GLY A 158 -27.58 11.30 19.48
N HIS A 159 -26.88 12.22 18.83
CA HIS A 159 -25.43 12.38 19.00
C HIS A 159 -25.02 12.70 20.46
N ILE A 160 -25.80 13.53 21.15
CA ILE A 160 -25.56 13.82 22.58
C ILE A 160 -25.81 12.61 23.48
N ARG A 161 -26.78 11.74 23.14
CA ARG A 161 -26.95 10.45 23.82
C ARG A 161 -25.69 9.59 23.66
N ASP A 162 -25.14 9.52 22.45
CA ASP A 162 -23.97 8.69 22.14
C ASP A 162 -22.71 9.19 22.81
N PHE A 163 -22.52 10.51 22.87
CA PHE A 163 -21.48 11.14 23.69
C PHE A 163 -21.56 10.69 25.15
N VAL A 164 -22.75 10.74 25.75
CA VAL A 164 -22.95 10.32 27.15
C VAL A 164 -22.67 8.82 27.33
N ALA A 165 -23.10 7.99 26.38
CA ALA A 165 -22.82 6.55 26.41
C ALA A 165 -21.33 6.26 26.35
N ALA A 166 -20.62 6.83 25.38
CA ALA A 166 -19.18 6.67 25.23
C ALA A 166 -18.42 7.19 26.47
N TYR A 167 -18.84 8.33 27.03
CA TYR A 167 -18.21 8.89 28.23
C TYR A 167 -18.37 7.97 29.46
N LEU A 168 -19.55 7.38 29.64
CA LEU A 168 -19.81 6.43 30.73
C LEU A 168 -18.96 5.16 30.60
N VAL A 169 -18.80 4.65 29.38
CA VAL A 169 -17.95 3.48 29.09
C VAL A 169 -16.47 3.77 29.35
N HIS A 170 -15.98 4.94 28.92
CA HIS A 170 -14.57 5.29 29.10
C HIS A 170 -14.21 5.73 30.53
N TYR A 171 -15.20 6.20 31.30
CA TYR A 171 -14.99 6.68 32.67
C TYR A 171 -16.04 6.16 33.67
N PRO A 172 -16.17 4.83 33.84
CA PRO A 172 -17.27 4.21 34.59
C PRO A 172 -17.31 4.64 36.06
N GLU A 173 -16.15 4.91 36.67
CA GLU A 173 -16.04 5.29 38.08
C GLU A 173 -16.27 6.79 38.36
N LYS A 174 -16.29 7.63 37.32
CA LYS A 174 -16.37 9.10 37.46
C LYS A 174 -17.82 9.60 37.58
N VAL A 175 -18.77 8.93 36.95
CA VAL A 175 -20.17 9.37 36.89
C VAL A 175 -21.00 8.67 37.96
N LYS A 176 -21.14 9.30 39.13
CA LYS A 176 -21.94 8.77 40.25
C LYS A 176 -23.35 9.36 40.34
N THR A 177 -23.61 10.43 39.60
CA THR A 177 -24.94 11.05 39.43
C THR A 177 -25.00 11.78 38.08
N PRO A 178 -26.20 12.08 37.55
CA PRO A 178 -26.35 12.91 36.34
C PRO A 178 -25.77 14.33 36.51
N GLY A 179 -25.68 14.80 37.76
CA GLY A 179 -25.07 16.09 38.10
C GLY A 179 -23.59 16.20 37.73
N HIS A 180 -22.90 15.08 37.48
CA HIS A 180 -21.52 15.08 37.00
C HIS A 180 -21.37 15.90 35.71
N PHE A 181 -22.24 15.67 34.72
CA PHE A 181 -22.20 16.38 33.44
C PHE A 181 -22.47 17.88 33.61
N LYS A 182 -23.25 18.29 34.62
CA LYS A 182 -23.44 19.71 34.94
C LYS A 182 -22.13 20.38 35.36
N THR A 183 -21.32 19.69 36.16
CA THR A 183 -20.01 20.20 36.63
C THR A 183 -18.97 20.15 35.52
N MET A 184 -18.94 19.05 34.75
CA MET A 184 -18.03 18.89 33.62
C MET A 184 -18.26 19.95 32.54
N LEU A 185 -19.52 20.27 32.25
CA LEU A 185 -19.93 21.21 31.22
C LEU A 185 -20.19 22.62 31.78
N ASN A 186 -19.59 22.99 32.91
CA ASN A 186 -19.83 24.27 33.59
C ASN A 186 -19.44 25.50 32.73
N GLY A 187 -18.62 25.31 31.69
CA GLY A 187 -18.27 26.35 30.70
C GLY A 187 -19.15 26.38 29.44
N VAL A 188 -19.96 25.35 29.20
CA VAL A 188 -20.79 25.22 27.99
C VAL A 188 -22.11 25.97 28.17
N ARG A 189 -22.34 26.97 27.32
CA ARG A 189 -23.42 27.97 27.49
C ARG A 189 -24.71 27.63 26.74
N ASP A 190 -24.61 27.00 25.57
CA ASP A 190 -25.72 26.77 24.64
C ASP A 190 -25.63 25.37 23.98
N TRP A 191 -26.56 25.09 23.06
CA TRP A 191 -26.66 23.80 22.38
C TRP A 191 -25.47 23.54 21.43
N ARG A 192 -25.01 24.56 20.71
CA ARG A 192 -23.85 24.43 19.81
C ARG A 192 -22.57 24.12 20.56
N GLY A 193 -22.30 24.80 21.67
CA GLY A 193 -21.13 24.49 22.50
C GLY A 193 -21.19 23.10 23.12
N LEU A 194 -22.37 22.51 23.32
CA LEU A 194 -22.50 21.12 23.76
C LEU A 194 -22.15 20.14 22.65
N LEU A 195 -22.58 20.43 21.41
CA LEU A 195 -22.25 19.62 20.23
C LEU A 195 -20.76 19.70 19.90
N GLU A 196 -20.16 20.89 19.95
CA GLU A 196 -18.71 21.08 19.78
C GLU A 196 -17.94 20.28 20.83
N TYR A 197 -18.36 20.33 22.10
CA TYR A 197 -17.72 19.54 23.15
C TYR A 197 -17.83 18.03 22.92
N ALA A 198 -18.99 17.56 22.45
CA ALA A 198 -19.20 16.16 22.11
C ALA A 198 -18.32 15.74 20.92
N ASN A 199 -18.18 16.60 19.90
CA ASN A 199 -17.32 16.37 18.75
C ASN A 199 -15.85 16.33 19.15
N ASP A 200 -15.36 17.30 19.91
CA ASP A 200 -13.99 17.32 20.45
C ASP A 200 -13.68 16.07 21.28
N PHE A 201 -14.66 15.57 22.04
CA PHE A 201 -14.51 14.33 22.80
C PHE A 201 -14.34 13.13 21.89
N PHE A 202 -15.13 13.02 20.83
CA PHE A 202 -14.98 11.95 19.85
C PHE A 202 -13.71 12.09 19.00
N GLU A 203 -13.29 13.31 18.65
CA GLU A 203 -12.00 13.57 18.00
C GLU A 203 -10.83 13.11 18.86
N LYS A 204 -10.84 13.40 20.17
CA LYS A 204 -9.80 12.94 21.10
C LYS A 204 -9.82 11.43 21.32
N LEU A 205 -10.97 10.78 21.20
CA LEU A 205 -11.07 9.31 21.19
C LEU A 205 -10.51 8.70 19.90
N ASN A 206 -10.37 9.47 18.82
CA ASN A 206 -9.86 9.01 17.53
C ASN A 206 -8.34 9.08 17.39
N ASP A 207 -7.62 9.59 18.39
CA ASP A 207 -6.16 9.78 18.39
C ASP A 207 -5.35 8.57 18.95
N ASN A 208 -5.94 7.36 18.96
CA ASN A 208 -5.21 6.11 19.21
C ASN A 208 -5.53 5.08 18.13
N ASP A 209 -4.52 4.30 17.76
CA ASP A 209 -4.46 3.30 16.68
C ASP A 209 -5.65 2.34 16.61
N PHE A 210 -6.40 2.39 15.51
CA PHE A 210 -7.69 1.71 15.38
C PHE A 210 -7.60 0.23 14.94
N LEU A 211 -6.42 -0.25 14.53
CA LEU A 211 -6.22 -1.66 14.15
C LEU A 211 -5.61 -2.51 15.29
N GLU A 212 -5.08 -1.89 16.34
CA GLU A 212 -4.50 -2.63 17.48
C GLU A 212 -5.56 -3.17 18.46
N GLU A 213 -6.77 -2.58 18.48
CA GLU A 213 -7.85 -2.98 19.41
C GLU A 213 -8.77 -4.10 18.89
N GLY A 214 -8.53 -4.59 17.67
CA GLY A 214 -9.15 -5.80 17.11
C GLY A 214 -10.42 -5.60 16.26
N PRO A 215 -10.71 -6.54 15.33
CA PRO A 215 -11.73 -6.41 14.28
C PRO A 215 -13.16 -6.22 14.81
N VAL A 216 -13.48 -6.75 15.99
CA VAL A 216 -14.79 -6.61 16.64
C VAL A 216 -15.10 -5.15 16.96
N LYS A 217 -14.12 -4.39 17.44
CA LYS A 217 -14.30 -2.97 17.80
C LYS A 217 -14.42 -2.10 16.55
N ALA A 218 -13.55 -2.35 15.56
CA ALA A 218 -13.58 -1.66 14.27
C ALA A 218 -14.91 -1.85 13.53
N SER A 219 -15.50 -3.05 13.58
CA SER A 219 -16.80 -3.36 12.95
C SER A 219 -18.02 -2.64 13.55
N ARG A 220 -17.84 -1.87 14.64
CA ARG A 220 -18.93 -1.20 15.36
C ARG A 220 -18.72 0.30 15.48
N GLN A 221 -17.47 0.76 15.48
CA GLN A 221 -17.11 2.15 15.67
C GLN A 221 -17.58 3.03 14.49
N GLY A 222 -18.14 4.20 14.81
CA GLY A 222 -18.59 5.16 13.80
C GLY A 222 -19.81 4.70 12.97
N THR A 223 -20.56 3.71 13.48
CA THR A 223 -21.75 3.17 12.82
C THR A 223 -22.99 3.28 13.71
N GLU A 224 -24.16 3.43 13.08
CA GLU A 224 -25.48 3.43 13.73
C GLU A 224 -26.26 2.21 13.25
N VAL A 225 -26.80 1.38 14.16
CA VAL A 225 -27.65 0.25 13.76
C VAL A 225 -29.06 0.75 13.41
N ILE A 226 -29.46 0.53 12.16
CA ILE A 226 -30.71 1.02 11.58
C ILE A 226 -31.81 -0.04 11.64
N GLN A 227 -31.46 -1.30 11.36
CA GLN A 227 -32.39 -2.43 11.36
C GLN A 227 -31.65 -3.71 11.73
N THR A 228 -32.31 -4.65 12.40
CA THR A 228 -31.76 -5.97 12.70
C THR A 228 -32.69 -7.08 12.22
N TRP A 229 -32.10 -8.21 11.84
CA TRP A 229 -32.78 -9.46 11.54
C TRP A 229 -32.18 -10.56 12.44
N PRO A 230 -32.67 -10.69 13.69
CA PRO A 230 -32.07 -11.58 14.68
C PRO A 230 -32.00 -13.05 14.22
N ASP A 231 -33.06 -13.53 13.58
CA ASP A 231 -33.14 -14.92 13.10
C ASP A 231 -32.12 -15.23 11.99
N ARG A 232 -31.74 -14.21 11.22
CA ARG A 232 -30.73 -14.30 10.16
C ARG A 232 -29.33 -13.89 10.64
N LYS A 233 -29.21 -13.39 11.88
CA LYS A 233 -28.00 -12.76 12.45
C LYS A 233 -27.45 -11.63 11.59
N LEU A 234 -28.33 -10.86 10.94
CA LEU A 234 -27.95 -9.73 10.10
C LEU A 234 -28.33 -8.41 10.76
N GLN A 235 -27.59 -7.35 10.41
CA GLN A 235 -27.97 -5.97 10.74
C GLN A 235 -27.67 -5.03 9.58
N LEU A 236 -28.47 -3.99 9.46
CA LEU A 236 -28.20 -2.84 8.61
C LEU A 236 -27.65 -1.73 9.51
N VAL A 237 -26.47 -1.21 9.16
CA VAL A 237 -25.89 -0.06 9.84
C VAL A 237 -25.73 1.11 8.89
N ARG A 238 -25.75 2.33 9.41
CA ARG A 238 -25.39 3.56 8.69
C ARG A 238 -23.99 3.98 9.11
N LEU A 239 -23.16 4.33 8.12
CA LEU A 239 -21.78 4.74 8.33
C LEU A 239 -21.71 6.25 8.48
N HIS A 240 -21.11 6.72 9.57
CA HIS A 240 -21.08 8.15 9.93
C HIS A 240 -19.68 8.77 9.90
N THR A 241 -18.62 7.95 9.94
CA THR A 241 -17.25 8.44 10.05
C THR A 241 -16.35 7.89 8.93
N GLN A 242 -15.27 8.61 8.65
CA GLN A 242 -14.22 8.17 7.72
C GLN A 242 -13.71 6.77 8.07
N LYS A 243 -13.39 6.49 9.34
CA LYS A 243 -12.92 5.16 9.76
C LYS A 243 -13.95 4.05 9.54
N ALA A 244 -15.26 4.35 9.65
CA ALA A 244 -16.31 3.38 9.34
C ALA A 244 -16.41 3.10 7.83
N LEU A 245 -16.19 4.12 6.99
CA LEU A 245 -16.08 3.98 5.53
C LEU A 245 -14.80 3.23 5.12
N ASP A 246 -13.69 3.46 5.81
CA ASP A 246 -12.43 2.76 5.58
C ASP A 246 -12.51 1.28 5.98
N TYR A 247 -13.08 0.97 7.14
CA TYR A 247 -13.37 -0.42 7.54
C TYR A 247 -14.23 -1.14 6.50
N GLU A 248 -15.28 -0.47 6.01
CA GLU A 248 -16.12 -1.00 4.93
C GLU A 248 -15.27 -1.27 3.69
N SER A 249 -14.46 -0.28 3.26
CA SER A 249 -13.61 -0.38 2.07
C SER A 249 -12.57 -1.47 2.16
N ASP A 250 -11.98 -1.69 3.33
CA ASP A 250 -10.93 -2.70 3.51
C ASP A 250 -11.51 -4.11 3.55
N LYS A 251 -12.70 -4.30 4.14
CA LYS A 251 -13.38 -5.61 4.21
C LYS A 251 -14.09 -5.96 2.89
N MET A 252 -14.71 -4.97 2.25
CA MET A 252 -15.45 -5.15 1.00
C MET A 252 -14.60 -4.92 -0.25
N ASN A 253 -13.38 -4.40 -0.10
CA ASN A 253 -12.41 -4.11 -1.17
C ASN A 253 -13.01 -3.26 -2.31
N HIS A 254 -13.71 -2.17 -1.95
CA HIS A 254 -14.50 -1.35 -2.86
C HIS A 254 -14.52 0.13 -2.44
N CYS A 255 -15.02 1.02 -3.28
CA CYS A 255 -14.67 2.46 -3.24
C CYS A 255 -15.57 3.36 -2.37
N VAL A 256 -15.95 2.99 -1.14
CA VAL A 256 -16.80 3.86 -0.28
C VAL A 256 -16.04 4.72 0.74
N GLY A 257 -14.81 4.38 1.07
CA GLY A 257 -13.88 5.11 1.95
C GLY A 257 -12.65 5.62 1.19
N LYS A 258 -11.59 5.96 1.91
CA LYS A 258 -10.33 6.51 1.37
C LYS A 258 -10.50 7.88 0.69
N GLY A 259 -11.41 8.72 1.19
CA GLY A 259 -11.52 10.14 0.84
C GLY A 259 -12.67 10.52 -0.09
N GLY A 260 -13.24 9.58 -0.86
CA GLY A 260 -14.21 9.90 -1.91
C GLY A 260 -15.58 10.36 -1.42
N TYR A 261 -16.06 9.80 -0.29
CA TYR A 261 -17.41 10.04 0.24
C TYR A 261 -17.40 10.78 1.59
N ASP A 262 -16.24 10.87 2.24
CA ASP A 262 -16.08 11.33 3.63
C ASP A 262 -16.73 12.69 3.86
N LYS A 263 -16.49 13.66 2.97
CA LYS A 263 -17.05 15.02 3.07
C LYS A 263 -18.57 15.04 2.90
N ASP A 264 -19.10 14.24 1.98
CA ASP A 264 -20.53 14.18 1.69
C ASP A 264 -21.30 13.40 2.77
N VAL A 265 -20.67 12.40 3.41
CA VAL A 265 -21.21 11.67 4.56
C VAL A 265 -21.20 12.52 5.82
N LEU A 266 -20.07 13.18 6.12
CA LEU A 266 -19.94 14.09 7.27
C LEU A 266 -20.90 15.28 7.20
N SER A 267 -21.20 15.78 5.99
CA SER A 267 -22.17 16.87 5.79
C SER A 267 -23.63 16.42 5.74
N GLY A 268 -23.91 15.10 5.83
CA GLY A 268 -25.26 14.55 5.75
C GLY A 268 -25.89 14.64 4.36
N LYS A 269 -25.12 15.01 3.32
CA LYS A 269 -25.57 15.07 1.94
C LYS A 269 -25.75 13.69 1.32
N THR A 270 -24.94 12.73 1.76
CA THR A 270 -24.98 11.33 1.32
C THR A 270 -25.02 10.40 2.53
N PHE A 271 -25.81 9.34 2.43
CA PHE A 271 -25.91 8.33 3.46
C PHE A 271 -25.46 6.99 2.89
N ILE A 272 -24.48 6.36 3.54
CA ILE A 272 -24.02 5.02 3.20
C ILE A 272 -24.53 4.05 4.26
N TYR A 273 -25.27 3.05 3.82
CA TYR A 273 -25.71 1.93 4.64
C TYR A 273 -24.90 0.68 4.31
N SER A 274 -24.61 -0.13 5.32
CA SER A 274 -23.88 -1.40 5.22
C SER A 274 -24.72 -2.52 5.83
N LEU A 275 -24.98 -3.56 5.04
CA LEU A 275 -25.60 -4.79 5.50
C LEU A 275 -24.50 -5.74 5.99
N ARG A 276 -24.57 -6.10 7.27
CA ARG A 276 -23.53 -6.85 7.98
C ARG A 276 -24.05 -8.15 8.58
N ASP A 277 -23.21 -9.17 8.58
CA ASP A 277 -23.44 -10.50 9.15
C ASP A 277 -22.55 -10.69 10.40
N ASN A 278 -23.09 -11.33 11.43
CA ASN A 278 -22.36 -11.61 12.67
C ASN A 278 -21.55 -12.89 12.54
N CYS A 279 -20.23 -12.75 12.45
CA CYS A 279 -19.31 -13.88 12.40
C CYS A 279 -19.18 -14.59 13.75
N ALA A 280 -18.68 -15.83 13.72
CA ALA A 280 -18.50 -16.65 14.92
C ALA A 280 -17.63 -15.98 16.00
N ASP A 281 -16.72 -15.10 15.59
CA ASP A 281 -15.79 -14.36 16.46
C ASP A 281 -16.36 -13.03 16.99
N GLY A 282 -17.63 -12.71 16.68
CA GLY A 282 -18.35 -11.52 17.14
C GLY A 282 -18.10 -10.24 16.32
N GLU A 283 -17.35 -10.33 15.22
CA GLU A 283 -17.18 -9.27 14.21
C GLU A 283 -18.42 -9.17 13.32
N TRP A 284 -18.88 -7.95 13.05
CA TRP A 284 -19.95 -7.69 12.09
C TRP A 284 -19.37 -7.43 10.69
N LEU A 285 -19.28 -8.47 9.87
CA LEU A 285 -18.68 -8.38 8.54
C LEU A 285 -19.65 -7.78 7.52
N PRO A 286 -19.21 -6.78 6.73
CA PRO A 286 -20.02 -6.22 5.65
C PRO A 286 -20.14 -7.13 4.44
N HIS A 287 -21.31 -7.12 3.80
CA HIS A 287 -21.63 -7.91 2.60
C HIS A 287 -22.32 -7.12 1.49
N ALA A 288 -22.93 -5.97 1.80
CA ALA A 288 -23.50 -5.07 0.81
C ALA A 288 -23.55 -3.63 1.32
N THR A 289 -23.35 -2.67 0.41
CA THR A 289 -23.51 -1.24 0.68
C THR A 289 -24.63 -0.64 -0.16
N ILE A 290 -25.31 0.35 0.40
CA ILE A 290 -26.42 1.07 -0.23
C ILE A 290 -26.15 2.57 -0.10
N GLU A 291 -26.01 3.27 -1.22
CA GLU A 291 -25.91 4.73 -1.23
C GLU A 291 -27.29 5.37 -1.39
N TYR A 292 -27.65 6.22 -0.44
CA TYR A 292 -28.85 7.03 -0.46
C TYR A 292 -28.49 8.52 -0.51
N ARG A 293 -29.01 9.21 -1.53
CA ARG A 293 -28.73 10.64 -1.80
C ARG A 293 -29.94 11.27 -2.48
N ASP A 294 -30.29 12.50 -2.09
CA ASP A 294 -31.37 13.28 -2.68
C ASP A 294 -32.74 12.56 -2.71
N GLY A 295 -33.06 11.82 -1.64
CA GLY A 295 -34.33 11.10 -1.57
C GLY A 295 -34.38 9.77 -2.32
N LYS A 296 -33.27 9.33 -2.93
CA LYS A 296 -33.23 8.17 -3.84
C LYS A 296 -32.03 7.26 -3.57
N ILE A 297 -32.15 5.98 -3.95
CA ILE A 297 -31.03 5.04 -3.98
C ILE A 297 -30.23 5.29 -5.26
N LYS A 298 -28.93 5.53 -5.12
CA LYS A 298 -28.03 5.78 -6.26
C LYS A 298 -27.37 4.49 -6.75
N GLN A 299 -26.90 3.68 -5.82
CA GLN A 299 -26.22 2.43 -6.11
C GLN A 299 -26.33 1.44 -4.95
N ILE A 300 -26.18 0.17 -5.29
CA ILE A 300 -26.20 -0.96 -4.36
C ILE A 300 -25.08 -1.90 -4.78
N LYS A 301 -24.05 -2.10 -3.94
CA LYS A 301 -22.83 -2.83 -4.32
C LYS A 301 -22.45 -3.90 -3.30
N GLY A 302 -22.01 -5.04 -3.80
CA GLY A 302 -21.37 -6.11 -3.04
C GLY A 302 -19.85 -5.98 -3.02
N TYR A 303 -19.16 -7.03 -2.58
CA TYR A 303 -17.70 -7.12 -2.53
C TYR A 303 -17.04 -6.75 -3.87
N LYS A 304 -16.03 -5.88 -3.87
CA LYS A 304 -15.31 -5.33 -5.04
C LYS A 304 -16.18 -4.58 -6.05
N ASP A 305 -17.17 -3.84 -5.57
CA ASP A 305 -18.15 -3.13 -6.40
C ASP A 305 -18.95 -4.06 -7.35
N LYS A 306 -19.06 -5.35 -6.99
CA LYS A 306 -19.77 -6.38 -7.77
C LYS A 306 -21.22 -6.57 -7.32
N GLU A 307 -21.90 -7.56 -7.89
CA GLU A 307 -23.23 -7.98 -7.47
C GLU A 307 -23.25 -8.47 -6.01
N ILE A 308 -24.38 -8.26 -5.33
CA ILE A 308 -24.60 -8.80 -3.98
C ILE A 308 -24.72 -10.33 -4.07
N ASP A 309 -24.10 -11.02 -3.11
CA ASP A 309 -24.24 -12.47 -2.95
C ASP A 309 -25.72 -12.85 -2.81
N ALA A 310 -26.13 -13.93 -3.49
CA ALA A 310 -27.49 -14.42 -3.48
C ALA A 310 -28.08 -14.58 -2.07
N ALA A 311 -27.26 -14.95 -1.08
CA ALA A 311 -27.69 -15.13 0.31
C ALA A 311 -28.20 -13.83 0.98
N TYR A 312 -27.71 -12.66 0.56
CA TYR A 312 -28.07 -11.39 1.18
C TYR A 312 -29.06 -10.55 0.34
N ARG A 313 -29.43 -10.99 -0.87
CA ARG A 313 -30.31 -10.21 -1.78
C ARG A 313 -31.70 -9.94 -1.22
N GLU A 314 -32.31 -10.94 -0.58
CA GLU A 314 -33.62 -10.78 0.05
C GLU A 314 -33.56 -9.72 1.15
N THR A 315 -32.58 -9.82 2.04
CA THR A 315 -32.37 -8.85 3.13
C THR A 315 -31.96 -7.48 2.61
N ALA A 316 -31.19 -7.39 1.52
CA ALA A 316 -30.85 -6.13 0.87
C ALA A 316 -32.10 -5.46 0.26
N ARG A 317 -33.02 -6.25 -0.31
CA ARG A 317 -34.33 -5.77 -0.75
C ARG A 317 -35.15 -5.24 0.42
N GLU A 318 -35.24 -5.98 1.53
CA GLU A 318 -35.91 -5.52 2.75
C GLU A 318 -35.27 -4.23 3.31
N ALA A 319 -33.94 -4.13 3.30
CA ALA A 319 -33.19 -2.94 3.74
C ALA A 319 -33.55 -1.71 2.89
N VAL A 320 -33.60 -1.86 1.56
CA VAL A 320 -34.03 -0.75 0.68
C VAL A 320 -35.49 -0.37 0.91
N MET A 321 -36.39 -1.34 1.15
CA MET A 321 -37.78 -1.03 1.53
C MET A 321 -37.84 -0.26 2.85
N PHE A 322 -36.97 -0.59 3.80
CA PHE A 322 -36.88 0.12 5.07
C PHE A 322 -36.39 1.56 4.89
N ILE A 323 -35.36 1.77 4.05
CA ILE A 323 -34.78 3.09 3.76
C ILE A 323 -35.79 3.99 3.00
N LEU A 324 -36.50 3.45 2.00
CA LEU A 324 -37.41 4.22 1.14
C LEU A 324 -38.86 4.30 1.66
N GLY A 325 -39.26 3.43 2.59
CA GLY A 325 -40.65 3.23 2.97
C GLY A 325 -41.43 2.33 1.98
N SER A 326 -42.74 2.23 2.16
CA SER A 326 -43.61 1.23 1.50
C SER A 326 -43.79 1.33 -0.03
N ASP A 327 -43.12 2.28 -0.71
CA ASP A 327 -43.24 2.49 -2.17
C ASP A 327 -41.92 2.20 -2.92
N MET A 328 -41.43 0.97 -2.77
CA MET A 328 -40.24 0.48 -3.47
C MET A 328 -40.48 0.30 -4.97
N ALA A 329 -41.66 -0.18 -5.36
CA ALA A 329 -41.96 -0.54 -6.75
C ALA A 329 -42.01 0.68 -7.67
N GLY A 330 -42.60 1.80 -7.21
CA GLY A 330 -42.61 3.06 -7.96
C GLY A 330 -41.19 3.60 -8.19
N SER A 331 -40.37 3.61 -7.14
CA SER A 331 -39.01 4.18 -7.16
C SER A 331 -38.01 3.37 -8.00
N VAL A 332 -38.09 2.03 -7.98
CA VAL A 332 -37.23 1.17 -8.80
C VAL A 332 -37.61 1.24 -10.28
N MET A 333 -38.91 1.37 -10.59
CA MET A 333 -39.45 1.39 -11.96
C MET A 333 -39.33 2.77 -12.64
N SER A 334 -39.35 3.88 -11.89
CA SER A 334 -39.34 5.24 -12.46
C SER A 334 -37.95 5.76 -12.83
N ASP A 335 -36.88 5.33 -12.14
CA ASP A 335 -35.55 5.95 -12.24
C ASP A 335 -34.46 5.08 -12.92
N LYS A 336 -34.81 3.91 -13.47
CA LYS A 336 -33.85 2.95 -14.07
C LYS A 336 -32.65 2.68 -13.13
N LEU A 337 -32.92 2.24 -11.91
CA LEU A 337 -31.87 1.93 -10.93
C LEU A 337 -30.82 1.00 -11.55
N ALA A 338 -29.58 1.50 -11.68
CA ALA A 338 -28.50 0.80 -12.37
C ALA A 338 -28.21 -0.60 -11.78
N ASP A 339 -28.45 -0.75 -10.47
CA ASP A 339 -28.22 -1.98 -9.71
C ASP A 339 -29.51 -2.74 -9.37
N ALA A 340 -30.61 -2.54 -10.11
CA ALA A 340 -31.89 -3.26 -9.87
C ALA A 340 -31.74 -4.79 -9.83
N ARG A 341 -30.71 -5.31 -10.51
CA ARG A 341 -30.33 -6.72 -10.50
C ARG A 341 -29.91 -7.25 -9.13
N ASN A 342 -29.26 -6.43 -8.29
CA ASN A 342 -28.94 -6.76 -6.91
C ASN A 342 -30.16 -6.88 -6.01
N LEU A 343 -31.29 -6.32 -6.45
CA LEU A 343 -32.58 -6.44 -5.79
C LEU A 343 -33.44 -7.56 -6.36
N GLY A 344 -32.93 -8.42 -7.26
CA GLY A 344 -33.71 -9.53 -7.82
C GLY A 344 -34.58 -9.15 -9.02
N TYR A 345 -34.26 -8.06 -9.73
CA TYR A 345 -34.93 -7.69 -10.98
C TYR A 345 -34.08 -8.01 -12.21
N ILE A 346 -34.71 -8.32 -13.33
CA ILE A 346 -34.02 -8.49 -14.62
C ILE A 346 -34.66 -7.59 -15.68
N ALA A 347 -33.83 -6.97 -16.51
CA ALA A 347 -34.28 -6.15 -17.62
C ALA A 347 -34.39 -6.98 -18.90
N ASP A 348 -35.48 -6.83 -19.64
CA ASP A 348 -35.59 -7.36 -20.99
C ASP A 348 -34.86 -6.48 -22.03
N VAL A 349 -34.86 -6.89 -23.29
CA VAL A 349 -34.24 -6.13 -24.41
C VAL A 349 -34.85 -4.74 -24.65
N SER A 350 -36.04 -4.46 -24.11
CA SER A 350 -36.68 -3.13 -24.16
C SER A 350 -36.32 -2.25 -22.97
N GLY A 351 -35.67 -2.82 -21.96
CA GLY A 351 -35.33 -2.16 -20.70
C GLY A 351 -36.44 -2.21 -19.65
N LYS A 352 -37.51 -2.99 -19.87
CA LYS A 352 -38.56 -3.22 -18.86
C LYS A 352 -38.01 -4.16 -17.78
N LEU A 353 -38.19 -3.79 -16.51
CA LEU A 353 -37.75 -4.57 -15.35
C LEU A 353 -38.83 -5.57 -14.92
N TYR A 354 -38.37 -6.77 -14.56
CA TYR A 354 -39.20 -7.89 -14.11
C TYR A 354 -38.66 -8.42 -12.78
N ASP A 355 -39.53 -8.58 -11.78
CA ASP A 355 -39.14 -9.27 -10.55
C ASP A 355 -39.01 -10.77 -10.84
N VAL A 356 -37.81 -11.30 -10.62
CA VAL A 356 -37.48 -12.70 -10.91
C VAL A 356 -38.33 -13.68 -10.11
N SER A 357 -38.69 -13.32 -8.87
CA SER A 357 -39.50 -14.17 -7.98
C SER A 357 -40.92 -14.39 -8.51
N SER A 358 -41.48 -13.41 -9.20
CA SER A 358 -42.84 -13.44 -9.76
C SER A 358 -42.85 -13.49 -11.30
N LEU A 359 -41.74 -13.89 -11.92
CA LEU A 359 -41.66 -14.04 -13.37
C LEU A 359 -42.53 -15.22 -13.83
N HIS A 360 -43.61 -14.90 -14.55
CA HIS A 360 -44.57 -15.85 -15.12
C HIS A 360 -44.85 -15.60 -16.62
N GLU A 361 -44.32 -14.52 -17.19
CA GLU A 361 -44.45 -14.19 -18.60
C GLU A 361 -43.13 -14.38 -19.34
N GLU A 362 -43.22 -14.52 -20.66
CA GLU A 362 -42.04 -14.68 -21.51
C GLU A 362 -41.30 -13.36 -21.66
N ILE A 363 -39.97 -13.44 -21.62
CA ILE A 363 -39.10 -12.28 -21.76
C ILE A 363 -37.96 -12.58 -22.74
N GLU A 364 -37.49 -11.54 -23.42
CA GLU A 364 -36.30 -11.61 -24.27
C GLU A 364 -35.15 -10.84 -23.62
N LEU A 365 -34.01 -11.50 -23.43
CA LEU A 365 -32.80 -10.94 -22.82
C LEU A 365 -31.72 -10.67 -23.88
N SER A 366 -31.00 -9.56 -23.76
CA SER A 366 -29.86 -9.23 -24.64
C SER A 366 -28.69 -10.19 -24.43
N SER A 367 -28.42 -10.53 -23.18
CA SER A 367 -27.36 -11.45 -22.79
C SER A 367 -27.75 -12.18 -21.50
N PHE A 368 -27.35 -13.43 -21.38
CA PHE A 368 -27.49 -14.21 -20.15
C PHE A 368 -26.27 -15.10 -19.97
N SER A 369 -25.86 -15.36 -18.73
CA SER A 369 -24.82 -16.35 -18.45
C SER A 369 -25.48 -17.58 -17.84
N LEU A 370 -25.12 -18.79 -18.28
CA LEU A 370 -25.63 -20.02 -17.67
C LEU A 370 -25.21 -20.18 -16.20
N ASP A 371 -24.12 -19.52 -15.82
CA ASP A 371 -23.59 -19.51 -14.45
C ASP A 371 -24.26 -18.45 -13.57
N ASP A 372 -25.16 -17.65 -14.14
CA ASP A 372 -25.95 -16.67 -13.42
C ASP A 372 -26.94 -17.37 -12.47
N LYS A 373 -26.72 -17.18 -11.16
CA LYS A 373 -27.57 -17.73 -10.11
C LYS A 373 -28.85 -16.93 -9.87
N LEU A 374 -29.08 -15.83 -10.58
CA LEU A 374 -30.25 -14.98 -10.39
C LEU A 374 -31.54 -15.71 -10.76
N LEU A 375 -31.55 -16.44 -11.87
CA LEU A 375 -32.72 -17.15 -12.40
C LEU A 375 -32.54 -18.66 -12.23
N PRO A 376 -33.45 -19.35 -11.54
CA PRO A 376 -33.35 -20.78 -11.39
C PRO A 376 -33.82 -21.50 -12.68
N PRO A 377 -33.35 -22.73 -12.97
CA PRO A 377 -33.57 -23.40 -14.26
C PRO A 377 -35.04 -23.61 -14.66
N GLU A 378 -35.97 -23.64 -13.72
CA GLU A 378 -37.40 -23.71 -13.95
C GLU A 378 -37.98 -22.46 -14.66
N LYS A 379 -37.27 -21.33 -14.63
CA LYS A 379 -37.66 -20.10 -15.35
C LYS A 379 -37.16 -20.05 -16.79
N PHE A 380 -36.17 -20.88 -17.16
CA PHE A 380 -35.56 -20.87 -18.50
C PHE A 380 -36.55 -21.12 -19.66
N PRO A 381 -37.63 -21.91 -19.51
CA PRO A 381 -38.68 -22.04 -20.52
C PRO A 381 -39.41 -20.74 -20.89
N LEU A 382 -39.26 -19.68 -20.09
CA LEU A 382 -39.81 -18.35 -20.38
C LEU A 382 -38.81 -17.42 -21.09
N LEU A 383 -37.56 -17.86 -21.27
CA LEU A 383 -36.46 -16.99 -21.71
C LEU A 383 -36.09 -17.22 -23.18
N THR A 384 -36.16 -16.15 -23.97
CA THR A 384 -35.44 -16.01 -25.24
C THR A 384 -34.17 -15.22 -24.99
N VAL A 385 -33.00 -15.75 -25.33
CA VAL A 385 -31.71 -15.06 -25.09
C VAL A 385 -31.03 -14.77 -26.43
N LYS A 386 -30.63 -13.51 -26.65
CA LYS A 386 -29.87 -13.12 -27.85
C LYS A 386 -28.44 -13.67 -27.80
N SER A 387 -27.72 -13.50 -26.70
CA SER A 387 -26.41 -14.11 -26.46
C SER A 387 -26.35 -14.85 -25.13
N LEU A 388 -26.07 -16.15 -25.15
CA LEU A 388 -25.91 -16.98 -23.96
C LEU A 388 -24.44 -17.35 -23.79
N SER A 389 -23.88 -17.08 -22.61
CA SER A 389 -22.49 -17.37 -22.29
C SER A 389 -22.35 -18.45 -21.22
N VAL A 390 -21.31 -19.28 -21.33
CA VAL A 390 -20.92 -20.23 -20.29
C VAL A 390 -19.49 -19.92 -19.89
N SER A 391 -19.29 -19.57 -18.62
CA SER A 391 -18.03 -19.08 -18.05
C SER A 391 -17.17 -20.17 -17.40
N ARG A 392 -17.43 -21.43 -17.78
CA ARG A 392 -16.69 -22.61 -17.34
C ARG A 392 -16.72 -23.69 -18.43
N PRO A 393 -15.91 -24.76 -18.33
CA PRO A 393 -16.04 -25.92 -19.21
C PRO A 393 -17.45 -26.53 -19.15
N PHE A 394 -17.94 -26.99 -20.30
CA PHE A 394 -19.22 -27.70 -20.38
C PHE A 394 -19.20 -29.00 -19.59
N LYS A 395 -20.27 -29.24 -18.83
CA LYS A 395 -20.60 -30.51 -18.21
C LYS A 395 -21.79 -31.14 -18.94
N ASN A 396 -21.94 -32.45 -18.87
CA ASN A 396 -23.04 -33.15 -19.54
C ASN A 396 -24.43 -32.64 -19.10
N GLU A 397 -24.57 -32.25 -17.84
CA GLU A 397 -25.81 -31.67 -17.29
C GLU A 397 -26.17 -30.32 -17.93
N ASP A 398 -25.19 -29.55 -18.40
CA ASP A 398 -25.44 -28.25 -19.01
C ASP A 398 -26.27 -28.37 -20.29
N PHE A 399 -26.08 -29.43 -21.07
CA PHE A 399 -26.85 -29.64 -22.30
C PHE A 399 -28.34 -29.83 -22.01
N GLU A 400 -28.70 -30.50 -20.91
CA GLU A 400 -30.10 -30.62 -20.48
C GLU A 400 -30.67 -29.28 -20.01
N ILE A 401 -29.85 -28.46 -19.35
CA ILE A 401 -30.25 -27.11 -18.93
C ILE A 401 -30.45 -26.20 -20.15
N LEU A 402 -29.53 -26.23 -21.11
CA LEU A 402 -29.60 -25.45 -22.35
C LEU A 402 -30.89 -25.74 -23.14
N ARG A 403 -31.35 -27.00 -23.16
CA ARG A 403 -32.62 -27.38 -23.80
C ARG A 403 -33.87 -26.82 -23.13
N LYS A 404 -33.77 -26.38 -21.87
CA LYS A 404 -34.91 -25.76 -21.16
C LYS A 404 -35.20 -24.35 -21.64
N PHE A 405 -34.24 -23.66 -22.25
CA PHE A 405 -34.48 -22.31 -22.77
C PHE A 405 -35.53 -22.34 -23.87
N LYS A 406 -36.41 -21.34 -23.90
CA LYS A 406 -37.37 -21.21 -25.00
C LYS A 406 -36.64 -21.06 -26.34
N LYS A 407 -35.61 -20.21 -26.39
CA LYS A 407 -34.79 -20.01 -27.59
C LYS A 407 -33.44 -19.37 -27.24
N ILE A 408 -32.37 -19.91 -27.80
CA ILE A 408 -31.02 -19.36 -27.74
C ILE A 408 -30.61 -18.92 -29.15
N ARG A 409 -30.36 -17.62 -29.36
CA ARG A 409 -29.95 -17.11 -30.68
C ARG A 409 -28.45 -17.26 -30.90
N PHE A 410 -27.62 -17.03 -29.90
CA PHE A 410 -26.17 -17.18 -29.99
C PHE A 410 -25.63 -17.82 -28.71
N LEU A 411 -24.67 -18.73 -28.84
CA LEU A 411 -24.03 -19.42 -27.72
C LEU A 411 -22.51 -19.24 -27.75
N GLU A 412 -21.95 -18.80 -26.64
CA GLU A 412 -20.50 -18.64 -26.47
C GLU A 412 -19.98 -19.43 -25.28
N ASN A 413 -18.81 -20.02 -25.45
CA ASN A 413 -18.03 -20.64 -24.39
C ASN A 413 -16.55 -20.41 -24.68
N GLY A 414 -15.84 -19.81 -23.73
CA GLY A 414 -14.43 -19.48 -23.86
C GLY A 414 -13.48 -20.60 -23.45
N TYR A 415 -14.01 -21.73 -22.97
CA TYR A 415 -13.24 -22.81 -22.37
C TYR A 415 -13.12 -23.99 -23.33
N ASP A 416 -12.04 -24.74 -23.16
CA ASP A 416 -11.89 -26.02 -23.86
C ASP A 416 -12.81 -27.06 -23.23
N TYR A 417 -13.27 -28.02 -24.04
CA TYR A 417 -14.08 -29.14 -23.60
C TYR A 417 -13.21 -30.38 -23.51
N ASP A 418 -13.10 -30.96 -22.32
CA ASP A 418 -12.27 -32.14 -22.06
C ASP A 418 -12.85 -33.44 -22.66
N GLY A 419 -14.07 -33.40 -23.22
CA GLY A 419 -14.72 -34.54 -23.86
C GLY A 419 -14.54 -34.59 -25.38
N ASP A 420 -15.28 -35.51 -26.02
CA ASP A 420 -15.22 -35.71 -27.47
C ASP A 420 -15.83 -34.51 -28.24
N ALA A 421 -15.06 -33.94 -29.17
CA ALA A 421 -15.45 -32.77 -29.95
C ALA A 421 -16.66 -33.01 -30.86
N LEU A 422 -16.82 -34.23 -31.39
CA LEU A 422 -17.96 -34.59 -32.24
C LEU A 422 -19.24 -34.73 -31.40
N PHE A 423 -19.12 -35.29 -30.19
CA PHE A 423 -20.21 -35.33 -29.21
C PHE A 423 -20.66 -33.92 -28.84
N LEU A 424 -19.72 -33.03 -28.45
CA LEU A 424 -20.02 -31.63 -28.17
C LEU A 424 -20.75 -30.97 -29.34
N ARG A 425 -20.23 -31.18 -30.56
CA ARG A 425 -20.82 -30.64 -31.78
C ARG A 425 -22.27 -31.08 -31.95
N GLN A 426 -22.56 -32.36 -31.77
CA GLN A 426 -23.92 -32.91 -31.87
C GLN A 426 -24.85 -32.29 -30.82
N GLN A 427 -24.40 -32.16 -29.57
CA GLN A 427 -25.21 -31.55 -28.50
C GLN A 427 -25.53 -30.08 -28.78
N ILE A 428 -24.52 -29.27 -29.14
CA ILE A 428 -24.70 -27.85 -29.43
C ILE A 428 -25.59 -27.63 -30.66
N PHE A 429 -25.37 -28.38 -31.74
CA PHE A 429 -26.20 -28.28 -32.94
C PHE A 429 -27.64 -28.69 -32.67
N SER A 430 -27.87 -29.70 -31.83
CA SER A 430 -29.20 -30.08 -31.36
C SER A 430 -29.87 -28.95 -30.57
N VAL A 431 -29.17 -28.35 -29.60
CA VAL A 431 -29.68 -27.23 -28.78
C VAL A 431 -30.04 -26.02 -29.64
N LEU A 432 -29.22 -25.68 -30.63
CA LEU A 432 -29.40 -24.46 -31.44
C LEU A 432 -30.24 -24.69 -32.71
N GLY A 433 -30.56 -25.93 -33.04
CA GLY A 433 -31.25 -26.31 -34.28
C GLY A 433 -30.41 -26.09 -35.54
N ILE A 434 -29.09 -26.30 -35.46
CA ILE A 434 -28.16 -26.12 -36.58
C ILE A 434 -28.10 -27.43 -37.39
N LEU A 435 -28.58 -27.39 -38.63
CA LEU A 435 -28.58 -28.55 -39.54
C LEU A 435 -27.34 -28.60 -40.45
N ASN A 436 -26.65 -27.48 -40.59
CA ASN A 436 -25.47 -27.35 -41.44
C ASN A 436 -24.44 -26.47 -40.73
N TYR A 437 -23.23 -27.00 -40.52
CA TYR A 437 -22.16 -26.30 -39.81
C TYR A 437 -21.77 -24.97 -40.46
N ARG A 438 -22.02 -24.79 -41.76
CA ARG A 438 -21.79 -23.51 -42.46
C ARG A 438 -22.65 -22.36 -41.94
N LYS A 439 -23.74 -22.65 -41.21
CA LYS A 439 -24.59 -21.63 -40.56
C LYS A 439 -24.26 -21.48 -39.07
N ALA A 440 -23.20 -22.12 -38.58
CA ALA A 440 -22.87 -22.12 -37.17
C ALA A 440 -22.18 -20.83 -36.71
N GLU A 441 -21.47 -20.11 -37.59
CA GLU A 441 -20.84 -18.82 -37.26
C GLU A 441 -21.83 -17.75 -36.76
N ASP A 442 -23.04 -17.71 -37.31
CA ASP A 442 -24.09 -16.77 -36.88
C ASP A 442 -24.71 -17.13 -35.52
N ARG A 443 -24.39 -18.31 -34.99
CA ARG A 443 -25.09 -18.92 -33.84
C ARG A 443 -24.15 -19.36 -32.72
N VAL A 444 -22.85 -19.48 -32.98
CA VAL A 444 -21.86 -20.07 -32.08
C VAL A 444 -20.59 -19.22 -32.08
N GLY A 445 -20.05 -18.93 -30.90
CA GLY A 445 -18.78 -18.21 -30.75
C GLY A 445 -17.58 -18.95 -31.35
N VAL A 446 -16.60 -18.18 -31.85
CA VAL A 446 -15.41 -18.69 -32.56
C VAL A 446 -14.65 -19.76 -31.78
N LYS A 447 -14.42 -19.55 -30.49
CA LYS A 447 -13.71 -20.51 -29.63
C LYS A 447 -14.48 -21.83 -29.49
N LEU A 448 -15.81 -21.78 -29.34
CA LEU A 448 -16.64 -22.98 -29.27
C LEU A 448 -16.70 -23.73 -30.61
N LEU A 449 -16.73 -23.02 -31.74
CA LEU A 449 -16.58 -23.63 -33.07
C LEU A 449 -15.26 -24.40 -33.18
N GLN A 450 -14.16 -23.77 -32.76
CA GLN A 450 -12.82 -24.38 -32.74
C GLN A 450 -12.80 -25.66 -31.89
N THR A 451 -13.36 -25.62 -30.68
CA THR A 451 -13.48 -26.79 -29.79
C THR A 451 -14.32 -27.91 -30.43
N MET A 452 -15.32 -27.55 -31.24
CA MET A 452 -16.13 -28.50 -32.03
C MET A 452 -15.43 -29.00 -33.30
N GLY A 453 -14.17 -28.61 -33.56
CA GLY A 453 -13.42 -29.00 -34.76
C GLY A 453 -13.87 -28.27 -36.04
N ILE A 454 -14.45 -27.08 -35.91
CA ILE A 454 -14.84 -26.21 -37.03
C ILE A 454 -13.98 -24.95 -36.98
N ILE A 455 -13.31 -24.64 -38.08
CA ILE A 455 -12.38 -23.50 -38.15
C ILE A 455 -12.67 -22.65 -39.38
N SER A 456 -12.31 -21.38 -39.32
CA SER A 456 -12.37 -20.47 -40.47
C SER A 456 -10.98 -20.29 -41.07
N ASP A 457 -10.87 -20.32 -42.39
CA ASP A 457 -9.63 -19.97 -43.10
C ASP A 457 -9.42 -18.45 -43.19
N ILE A 458 -8.30 -18.02 -43.77
CA ILE A 458 -8.01 -16.58 -43.95
C ILE A 458 -9.03 -15.82 -44.80
N HIS A 459 -9.90 -16.51 -45.54
CA HIS A 459 -10.94 -15.93 -46.37
C HIS A 459 -12.31 -15.93 -45.68
N GLY A 460 -12.39 -16.38 -44.43
CA GLY A 460 -13.64 -16.47 -43.68
C GLY A 460 -14.46 -17.73 -43.97
N LYS A 461 -13.97 -18.67 -44.77
CA LYS A 461 -14.71 -19.90 -45.10
C LYS A 461 -14.54 -20.93 -43.99
N LEU A 462 -15.67 -21.46 -43.49
CA LEU A 462 -15.68 -22.52 -42.48
C LEU A 462 -15.33 -23.90 -43.05
N HIS A 463 -14.50 -24.63 -42.32
CA HIS A 463 -14.03 -25.98 -42.61
C HIS A 463 -14.23 -26.90 -41.42
N ASP A 464 -14.58 -28.15 -41.70
CA ASP A 464 -14.61 -29.23 -40.71
C ASP A 464 -13.27 -29.96 -40.71
N VAL A 465 -12.52 -29.85 -39.61
CA VAL A 465 -11.17 -30.39 -39.49
C VAL A 465 -11.14 -31.91 -39.72
N TYR A 466 -12.14 -32.63 -39.22
CA TYR A 466 -12.19 -34.09 -39.32
C TYR A 466 -12.53 -34.58 -40.74
N MET A 467 -13.17 -33.73 -41.55
CA MET A 467 -13.53 -34.03 -42.94
C MET A 467 -12.66 -33.28 -43.96
N LEU A 468 -11.56 -32.67 -43.51
CA LEU A 468 -10.68 -31.88 -44.36
C LEU A 468 -10.06 -32.75 -45.47
N LYS A 469 -10.28 -32.34 -46.72
CA LYS A 469 -9.78 -33.00 -47.94
C LYS A 469 -9.18 -32.03 -48.96
N GLU A 470 -9.19 -30.74 -48.64
CA GLU A 470 -8.68 -29.67 -49.47
C GLU A 470 -7.62 -28.87 -48.70
N ASP A 471 -6.76 -28.19 -49.44
CA ASP A 471 -5.78 -27.29 -48.84
C ASP A 471 -6.48 -26.08 -48.21
N ILE A 472 -6.04 -25.71 -47.01
CA ILE A 472 -6.53 -24.52 -46.33
C ILE A 472 -5.37 -23.66 -45.84
N GLU A 473 -5.63 -22.37 -45.74
CA GLU A 473 -4.67 -21.39 -45.25
C GLU A 473 -5.18 -20.73 -43.97
N LEU A 474 -4.35 -20.73 -42.93
CA LEU A 474 -4.64 -20.16 -41.62
C LEU A 474 -3.75 -18.95 -41.35
N ALA A 475 -4.33 -17.91 -40.74
CA ALA A 475 -3.58 -16.72 -40.35
C ALA A 475 -2.54 -17.06 -39.27
N SER A 476 -2.94 -17.84 -38.26
CA SER A 476 -2.07 -18.23 -37.16
C SER A 476 -2.45 -19.58 -36.57
N LEU A 477 -1.47 -20.33 -36.07
CA LEU A 477 -1.69 -21.57 -35.31
C LEU A 477 -0.67 -21.68 -34.18
N GLN A 478 -1.12 -22.13 -33.01
CA GLN A 478 -0.23 -22.53 -31.92
C GLN A 478 0.23 -23.98 -32.15
N LEU A 479 1.53 -24.25 -32.03
CA LEU A 479 2.10 -25.56 -32.32
C LEU A 479 1.56 -26.66 -31.39
N ASP A 480 1.32 -26.32 -30.13
CA ASP A 480 0.75 -27.21 -29.11
C ASP A 480 -0.76 -27.43 -29.25
N SER A 481 -1.38 -26.80 -30.26
CA SER A 481 -2.78 -26.97 -30.57
C SER A 481 -3.11 -28.43 -30.90
N LYS A 482 -4.13 -28.96 -30.21
CA LYS A 482 -4.74 -30.27 -30.50
C LYS A 482 -5.85 -30.19 -31.56
N LEU A 483 -6.05 -29.03 -32.18
CA LEU A 483 -7.14 -28.83 -33.15
C LEU A 483 -7.05 -29.77 -34.35
N PHE A 484 -5.83 -30.06 -34.82
CA PHE A 484 -5.62 -30.83 -36.05
C PHE A 484 -5.00 -32.20 -35.75
N PRO A 485 -5.64 -33.30 -36.17
CA PRO A 485 -5.00 -34.60 -36.23
C PRO A 485 -3.76 -34.59 -37.14
N GLU A 486 -2.77 -35.44 -36.85
CA GLU A 486 -1.49 -35.44 -37.59
C GLU A 486 -1.66 -35.70 -39.09
N ASP A 487 -2.62 -36.54 -39.49
CA ASP A 487 -2.89 -36.85 -40.90
C ASP A 487 -3.45 -35.66 -41.68
N LYS A 488 -3.85 -34.58 -40.99
CA LYS A 488 -4.38 -33.36 -41.61
C LYS A 488 -3.34 -32.26 -41.82
N LEU A 489 -2.19 -32.33 -41.14
CA LEU A 489 -1.13 -31.32 -41.24
C LEU A 489 -0.64 -31.07 -42.68
N PRO A 490 -0.53 -32.08 -43.58
CA PRO A 490 -0.10 -31.87 -44.96
C PRO A 490 -1.03 -31.03 -45.83
N PHE A 491 -2.26 -30.72 -45.37
CA PHE A 491 -3.20 -29.83 -46.07
C PHE A 491 -3.12 -28.38 -45.58
N LEU A 492 -2.32 -28.10 -44.55
CA LEU A 492 -2.33 -26.83 -43.85
C LEU A 492 -1.17 -25.92 -44.30
N THR A 493 -1.53 -24.75 -44.82
CA THR A 493 -0.62 -23.61 -44.91
C THR A 493 -0.89 -22.68 -43.73
N VAL A 494 0.14 -22.35 -42.94
CA VAL A 494 0.01 -21.45 -41.79
C VAL A 494 0.88 -20.23 -42.01
N LYS A 495 0.30 -19.03 -42.02
CA LYS A 495 1.08 -17.78 -42.18
C LYS A 495 2.00 -17.55 -40.98
N THR A 496 1.49 -17.73 -39.76
CA THR A 496 2.28 -17.60 -38.52
C THR A 496 2.08 -18.80 -37.60
N MET A 497 3.12 -19.61 -37.44
CA MET A 497 3.18 -20.63 -36.41
C MET A 497 3.76 -20.02 -35.13
N SER A 498 3.16 -20.30 -33.98
CA SER A 498 3.67 -19.84 -32.69
C SER A 498 3.86 -21.00 -31.73
N ALA A 499 4.91 -20.96 -30.93
CA ALA A 499 5.15 -21.88 -29.82
C ALA A 499 5.24 -21.08 -28.52
N ALA A 500 4.52 -21.52 -27.49
CA ALA A 500 4.51 -20.90 -26.16
C ALA A 500 5.57 -21.48 -25.22
N ARG A 501 6.40 -22.40 -25.72
CA ARG A 501 7.47 -23.09 -25.00
C ARG A 501 8.68 -23.26 -25.91
N ARG A 502 9.80 -23.68 -25.32
CA ARG A 502 10.98 -24.08 -26.09
C ARG A 502 10.64 -25.21 -27.05
N LEU A 503 11.16 -25.09 -28.27
CA LEU A 503 11.03 -26.11 -29.30
C LEU A 503 11.93 -27.31 -28.98
N THR A 504 11.49 -28.50 -29.35
CA THR A 504 12.23 -29.76 -29.24
C THR A 504 12.45 -30.37 -30.63
N ASP A 505 13.25 -31.44 -30.72
CA ASP A 505 13.42 -32.18 -31.97
C ASP A 505 12.10 -32.74 -32.51
N ALA A 506 11.25 -33.26 -31.62
CA ALA A 506 9.92 -33.78 -31.98
C ALA A 506 8.99 -32.68 -32.54
N ASP A 507 9.16 -31.44 -32.09
CA ASP A 507 8.43 -30.31 -32.64
C ASP A 507 8.82 -30.00 -34.07
N PHE A 508 10.12 -30.05 -34.39
CA PHE A 508 10.59 -29.87 -35.75
C PHE A 508 10.11 -31.01 -36.67
N GLU A 509 10.11 -32.26 -36.20
CA GLU A 509 9.50 -33.37 -36.95
C GLU A 509 8.01 -33.11 -37.26
N LYS A 510 7.26 -32.55 -36.31
CA LYS A 510 5.86 -32.15 -36.52
C LYS A 510 5.73 -30.97 -37.49
N LEU A 511 6.55 -29.94 -37.35
CA LEU A 511 6.55 -28.74 -38.22
C LEU A 511 6.80 -29.12 -39.69
N MET A 512 7.68 -30.10 -39.94
CA MET A 512 7.97 -30.61 -41.29
C MET A 512 6.79 -31.35 -41.95
N LYS A 513 5.76 -31.76 -41.19
CA LYS A 513 4.54 -32.38 -41.73
C LYS A 513 3.57 -31.37 -42.33
N PHE A 514 3.69 -30.08 -42.00
CA PHE A 514 2.83 -29.04 -42.55
C PHE A 514 3.14 -28.80 -44.02
N LYS A 515 2.12 -28.41 -44.80
CA LYS A 515 2.33 -28.07 -46.22
C LYS A 515 3.31 -26.91 -46.39
N LYS A 516 3.10 -25.84 -45.60
CA LYS A 516 3.93 -24.64 -45.60
C LYS A 516 3.73 -23.85 -44.32
N ILE A 517 4.82 -23.35 -43.76
CA ILE A 517 4.84 -22.41 -42.64
C ILE A 517 5.49 -21.11 -43.11
N GLY A 518 4.74 -20.01 -43.06
CA GLY A 518 5.22 -18.69 -43.46
C GLY A 518 6.26 -18.13 -42.49
N PHE A 519 5.89 -18.01 -41.23
CA PHE A 519 6.71 -17.45 -40.17
C PHE A 519 6.62 -18.32 -38.91
N LEU A 520 7.75 -18.60 -38.26
CA LEU A 520 7.81 -19.34 -36.99
C LEU A 520 8.22 -18.40 -35.85
N LYS A 521 7.34 -18.27 -34.86
CA LYS A 521 7.56 -17.51 -33.64
C LYS A 521 7.75 -18.47 -32.47
N ALA A 522 8.91 -18.43 -31.81
CA ALA A 522 9.20 -19.26 -30.66
C ALA A 522 10.13 -18.51 -29.69
N SER A 523 9.57 -17.48 -29.06
CA SER A 523 10.32 -16.54 -28.21
C SER A 523 11.08 -17.21 -27.05
N GLU A 524 10.61 -18.37 -26.58
CA GLU A 524 11.24 -19.14 -25.49
C GLU A 524 12.52 -19.87 -25.93
N GLY A 525 12.75 -20.02 -27.26
CA GLY A 525 13.93 -20.65 -27.85
C GLY A 525 13.77 -22.14 -28.14
N TYR A 526 14.86 -22.90 -27.96
CA TYR A 526 14.98 -24.33 -28.29
C TYR A 526 15.67 -25.09 -27.16
N GLU A 527 15.22 -26.32 -26.92
CA GLU A 527 15.83 -27.25 -25.98
C GLU A 527 16.92 -28.06 -26.69
N GLY A 528 18.15 -27.52 -26.72
CA GLY A 528 19.30 -28.24 -27.27
C GLY A 528 20.40 -27.36 -27.84
N ASP A 529 21.30 -28.00 -28.58
CA ASP A 529 22.44 -27.35 -29.26
C ASP A 529 21.93 -26.42 -30.38
N TYR A 530 22.42 -25.18 -30.39
CA TYR A 530 22.13 -24.19 -31.42
C TYR A 530 22.46 -24.67 -32.84
N ARG A 531 23.46 -25.54 -33.01
CA ARG A 531 23.84 -26.11 -34.31
C ARG A 531 22.74 -27.02 -34.87
N MET A 532 22.07 -27.75 -34.00
CA MET A 532 20.91 -28.59 -34.38
C MET A 532 19.72 -27.70 -34.73
N LEU A 533 19.40 -26.71 -33.89
CA LEU A 533 18.36 -25.73 -34.17
C LEU A 533 18.57 -25.07 -35.54
N ARG A 534 19.78 -24.56 -35.79
CA ARG A 534 20.16 -23.91 -37.05
C ARG A 534 19.92 -24.83 -38.24
N ARG A 535 20.34 -26.10 -38.15
CA ARG A 535 20.09 -27.11 -39.19
C ARG A 535 18.60 -27.36 -39.42
N GLN A 536 17.81 -27.49 -38.37
CA GLN A 536 16.37 -27.76 -38.46
C GLN A 536 15.59 -26.57 -39.01
N VAL A 537 15.90 -25.35 -38.59
CA VAL A 537 15.28 -24.12 -39.13
C VAL A 537 15.64 -23.95 -40.60
N PHE A 538 16.89 -24.20 -41.00
CA PHE A 538 17.31 -24.16 -42.40
C PHE A 538 16.56 -25.20 -43.24
N ALA A 539 16.38 -26.42 -42.72
CA ALA A 539 15.57 -27.45 -43.38
C ALA A 539 14.10 -27.05 -43.53
N LEU A 540 13.51 -26.43 -42.49
CA LEU A 540 12.12 -25.98 -42.48
C LEU A 540 11.85 -24.80 -43.42
N THR A 541 12.78 -23.86 -43.47
CA THR A 541 12.62 -22.59 -44.21
C THR A 541 13.16 -22.66 -45.64
N GLY A 542 14.11 -23.57 -45.90
CA GLY A 542 14.86 -23.67 -47.15
C GLY A 542 16.04 -22.68 -47.27
N GLY A 543 16.37 -21.95 -46.20
CA GLY A 543 17.47 -20.98 -46.16
C GLY A 543 18.84 -21.59 -45.85
N GLN A 544 19.91 -20.84 -46.09
CA GLN A 544 21.29 -21.24 -45.78
C GLN A 544 22.09 -20.17 -45.03
N SER A 545 21.56 -18.95 -44.93
CA SER A 545 22.17 -17.80 -44.25
C SER A 545 21.17 -17.09 -43.34
N ALA A 546 21.67 -16.21 -42.47
CA ALA A 546 20.83 -15.33 -41.66
C ALA A 546 19.85 -14.51 -42.51
N GLU A 547 20.31 -14.03 -43.68
CA GLU A 547 19.51 -13.22 -44.60
C GLU A 547 18.34 -14.00 -45.21
N ASP A 548 18.54 -15.29 -45.50
CA ASP A 548 17.49 -16.15 -46.05
C ASP A 548 16.36 -16.42 -45.04
N VAL A 549 16.69 -16.45 -43.74
CA VAL A 549 15.77 -16.88 -42.69
C VAL A 549 15.20 -15.75 -41.84
N LYS A 550 15.80 -14.54 -41.85
CA LYS A 550 15.35 -13.42 -40.99
C LYS A 550 13.88 -13.03 -41.18
N THR A 551 13.30 -13.25 -42.35
CA THR A 551 11.88 -12.98 -42.61
C THR A 551 10.95 -14.16 -42.32
N ARG A 552 11.51 -15.32 -41.93
CA ARG A 552 10.82 -16.59 -41.72
C ARG A 552 10.77 -17.01 -40.24
N VAL A 553 11.61 -16.44 -39.39
CA VAL A 553 11.63 -16.69 -37.94
C VAL A 553 11.74 -15.39 -37.15
N ASP A 554 11.39 -15.41 -35.87
CA ASP A 554 11.53 -14.25 -34.98
C ASP A 554 12.98 -14.00 -34.51
N ALA A 555 13.21 -12.83 -33.93
CA ALA A 555 14.52 -12.42 -33.40
C ALA A 555 15.05 -13.40 -32.34
N GLY A 556 14.17 -13.98 -31.52
CA GLY A 556 14.53 -14.94 -30.48
C GLY A 556 15.16 -16.19 -31.06
N LEU A 557 14.55 -16.77 -32.10
CA LEU A 557 15.11 -17.90 -32.82
C LEU A 557 16.38 -17.53 -33.59
N MET A 558 16.45 -16.33 -34.19
CA MET A 558 17.69 -15.86 -34.82
C MET A 558 18.86 -15.86 -33.82
N SER A 559 18.66 -15.31 -32.62
CA SER A 559 19.65 -15.31 -31.55
C SER A 559 19.96 -16.71 -31.03
N ALA A 560 18.96 -17.55 -30.85
CA ALA A 560 19.15 -18.95 -30.43
C ALA A 560 19.93 -19.77 -31.47
N MET A 561 19.89 -19.41 -32.75
CA MET A 561 20.71 -19.99 -33.81
C MET A 561 22.14 -19.43 -33.86
N GLY A 562 22.52 -18.47 -33.01
CA GLY A 562 23.84 -17.83 -33.03
C GLY A 562 23.96 -16.66 -34.01
N PHE A 563 22.86 -16.01 -34.39
CA PHE A 563 22.90 -14.75 -35.14
C PHE A 563 22.65 -13.55 -34.24
N ALA A 564 23.30 -12.43 -34.52
CA ALA A 564 23.07 -11.17 -33.82
C ALA A 564 22.89 -10.01 -34.81
N ILE A 565 22.15 -8.98 -34.40
CA ILE A 565 21.99 -7.76 -35.18
C ILE A 565 23.28 -6.96 -35.11
N LYS A 566 23.89 -6.68 -36.26
CA LYS A 566 25.03 -5.79 -36.41
C LYS A 566 24.57 -4.33 -36.36
N ILE A 567 25.20 -3.55 -35.50
CA ILE A 567 24.93 -2.14 -35.30
C ILE A 567 25.90 -1.34 -36.17
N GLU A 568 25.40 -0.79 -37.28
CA GLU A 568 26.22 -0.01 -38.23
C GLU A 568 26.49 1.43 -37.76
N ASP A 569 25.63 1.99 -36.89
CA ASP A 569 25.77 3.34 -36.35
C ASP A 569 25.41 3.38 -34.85
N PRO A 570 26.40 3.39 -33.94
CA PRO A 570 26.20 3.53 -32.50
C PRO A 570 25.58 4.86 -32.08
N SER A 571 25.30 5.81 -32.98
CA SER A 571 24.65 7.10 -32.67
C SER A 571 23.13 7.10 -32.85
N ARG A 572 22.53 6.03 -33.39
CA ARG A 572 21.07 5.93 -33.64
C ARG A 572 20.20 5.61 -32.41
N TYR A 573 20.71 5.81 -31.21
CA TYR A 573 19.98 5.51 -29.97
C TYR A 573 19.04 6.64 -29.55
N ASP A 574 18.00 6.30 -28.79
CA ASP A 574 17.16 7.31 -28.15
C ASP A 574 17.95 8.09 -27.08
N LYS A 575 17.42 9.22 -26.63
CA LYS A 575 18.04 10.08 -25.59
C LYS A 575 18.28 9.37 -24.24
N ARG A 576 17.80 8.13 -24.06
CA ARG A 576 17.95 7.31 -22.85
C ARG A 576 18.91 6.13 -23.08
N GLY A 577 19.65 6.10 -24.19
CA GLY A 577 20.60 5.03 -24.50
C GLY A 577 19.94 3.68 -24.79
N ARG A 578 18.62 3.65 -25.01
CA ARG A 578 17.95 2.44 -25.45
C ARG A 578 18.19 2.28 -26.94
N ILE A 579 18.59 1.07 -27.36
CA ILE A 579 18.25 0.62 -28.71
C ILE A 579 16.74 0.76 -28.74
N CYS A 580 16.22 1.51 -29.71
CA CYS A 580 14.87 1.29 -30.16
C CYS A 580 14.84 -0.16 -30.69
N PHE A 581 14.78 -1.14 -29.78
CA PHE A 581 14.08 -2.38 -30.03
C PHE A 581 12.63 -1.98 -29.94
N ASP A 582 12.25 -1.17 -30.90
CA ASP A 582 10.94 -1.19 -31.45
C ASP A 582 10.95 -2.51 -32.26
N LEU A 583 11.15 -3.64 -31.55
CA LEU A 583 10.59 -4.92 -31.94
C LEU A 583 9.19 -4.51 -32.30
N SER A 584 8.88 -4.59 -33.59
CA SER A 584 7.54 -4.31 -34.07
C SER A 584 6.56 -4.92 -33.07
N GLU A 585 5.46 -4.27 -32.74
CA GLU A 585 4.43 -4.86 -31.86
C GLU A 585 4.02 -6.28 -32.32
N SER A 586 4.36 -6.67 -33.56
CA SER A 586 4.22 -8.00 -34.16
C SER A 586 5.33 -9.04 -33.86
N GLY A 587 6.52 -8.66 -33.35
CA GLY A 587 7.64 -9.58 -33.09
C GLY A 587 8.38 -10.07 -34.34
N GLN A 588 8.30 -9.32 -35.45
CA GLN A 588 8.98 -9.62 -36.71
C GLN A 588 10.26 -8.79 -36.87
N ASN A 589 11.29 -9.41 -37.48
CA ASN A 589 12.55 -8.74 -37.84
C ASN A 589 12.31 -7.70 -38.93
N ARG A 590 13.05 -6.58 -38.87
CA ARG A 590 12.92 -5.51 -39.87
C ARG A 590 13.78 -5.82 -41.10
N PRO A 591 13.32 -5.57 -42.33
CA PRO A 591 14.08 -5.87 -43.54
C PRO A 591 15.47 -5.20 -43.60
N GLU A 592 15.60 -4.00 -43.03
CA GLU A 592 16.84 -3.22 -42.96
C GLU A 592 17.84 -3.70 -41.92
N GLU A 593 17.46 -4.61 -41.01
CA GLU A 593 18.37 -5.16 -40.02
C GLU A 593 19.37 -6.11 -40.69
N LYS A 594 20.66 -5.88 -40.40
CA LYS A 594 21.76 -6.73 -40.83
C LYS A 594 22.08 -7.71 -39.71
N TRP A 595 21.90 -9.00 -39.98
CA TRP A 595 22.24 -10.08 -39.05
C TRP A 595 23.60 -10.67 -39.42
N VAL A 596 24.43 -10.93 -38.41
CA VAL A 596 25.75 -11.56 -38.56
C VAL A 596 25.81 -12.84 -37.74
N ASP A 597 26.60 -13.81 -38.20
CA ASP A 597 26.91 -15.03 -37.46
C ASP A 597 27.99 -14.73 -36.43
N VAL A 598 27.68 -14.84 -35.15
CA VAL A 598 28.65 -14.50 -34.09
C VAL A 598 29.75 -15.55 -33.96
N THR A 599 29.57 -16.72 -34.58
CA THR A 599 30.53 -17.84 -34.54
C THR A 599 31.52 -17.85 -35.71
N ASP A 600 31.28 -17.02 -36.73
CA ASP A 600 32.12 -16.92 -37.93
C ASP A 600 32.11 -15.46 -38.43
N LEU A 601 33.01 -14.65 -37.86
CA LEU A 601 33.15 -13.24 -38.18
C LEU A 601 34.41 -13.00 -39.01
N ASP A 602 34.25 -12.30 -40.13
CA ASP A 602 35.34 -11.89 -41.03
C ASP A 602 35.88 -10.48 -40.71
N GLU A 603 35.09 -9.68 -39.99
CA GLU A 603 35.43 -8.34 -39.54
C GLU A 603 34.85 -8.06 -38.15
N THR A 604 35.35 -7.00 -37.51
CA THR A 604 34.81 -6.56 -36.22
C THR A 604 33.31 -6.23 -36.34
N ALA A 605 32.50 -6.83 -35.47
CA ALA A 605 31.07 -6.63 -35.41
C ALA A 605 30.65 -5.96 -34.09
N HIS A 606 29.96 -4.83 -34.20
CA HIS A 606 29.29 -4.19 -33.08
C HIS A 606 27.90 -4.79 -32.93
N ILE A 607 27.57 -5.30 -31.74
CA ILE A 607 26.27 -5.91 -31.46
C ILE A 607 25.66 -5.38 -30.16
N GLY A 608 24.34 -5.48 -30.04
CA GLY A 608 23.59 -4.84 -28.95
C GLY A 608 23.77 -5.50 -27.59
N GLN A 609 23.59 -6.82 -27.52
CA GLN A 609 23.69 -7.54 -26.26
C GLN A 609 24.15 -8.96 -26.50
N VAL A 610 24.98 -9.47 -25.59
CA VAL A 610 25.26 -10.90 -25.47
C VAL A 610 25.05 -11.33 -24.03
N SER A 611 24.48 -12.52 -23.86
CA SER A 611 24.41 -13.19 -22.56
C SER A 611 25.49 -14.27 -22.48
N CYS A 612 26.23 -14.30 -21.37
CA CYS A 612 27.23 -15.35 -21.14
C CYS A 612 26.57 -16.70 -20.87
N GLY A 613 27.19 -17.76 -21.37
CA GLY A 613 26.76 -19.15 -21.18
C GLY A 613 26.11 -19.76 -22.42
N GLY A 614 26.13 -21.10 -22.46
CA GLY A 614 25.63 -21.89 -23.59
C GLY A 614 26.65 -22.08 -24.72
N ASP A 615 26.32 -22.96 -25.67
CA ASP A 615 27.26 -23.38 -26.71
C ASP A 615 27.58 -22.28 -27.73
N VAL A 616 26.62 -21.39 -28.03
CA VAL A 616 26.85 -20.21 -28.89
C VAL A 616 27.94 -19.32 -28.30
N TRP A 617 27.88 -19.03 -26.98
CA TRP A 617 28.88 -18.21 -26.29
C TRP A 617 30.27 -18.84 -26.38
N ARG A 618 30.37 -20.17 -26.28
CA ARG A 618 31.66 -20.87 -26.32
C ARG A 618 32.30 -20.91 -27.70
N ASP A 619 31.46 -20.91 -28.74
CA ASP A 619 31.89 -20.94 -30.13
C ASP A 619 32.00 -19.54 -30.77
N ALA A 620 31.48 -18.51 -30.11
CA ALA A 620 31.49 -17.15 -30.66
C ALA A 620 32.93 -16.63 -30.87
N ASP A 621 33.16 -15.91 -31.96
CA ASP A 621 34.41 -15.24 -32.24
C ASP A 621 34.52 -13.95 -31.42
N MET A 622 34.79 -14.12 -30.13
CA MET A 622 34.93 -13.04 -29.15
C MET A 622 35.95 -11.98 -29.58
N SER A 623 36.99 -12.38 -30.33
CA SER A 623 38.08 -11.48 -30.71
C SER A 623 37.67 -10.39 -31.72
N HIS A 624 36.60 -10.64 -32.47
CA HIS A 624 36.00 -9.69 -33.42
C HIS A 624 34.69 -9.09 -32.90
N LEU A 625 34.27 -9.38 -31.68
CA LEU A 625 33.01 -8.89 -31.11
C LEU A 625 33.19 -7.67 -30.20
N ILE A 626 32.42 -6.61 -30.49
CA ILE A 626 32.23 -5.47 -29.59
C ILE A 626 30.76 -5.43 -29.17
N CYS A 627 30.51 -5.58 -27.87
CA CYS A 627 29.17 -5.68 -27.32
C CYS A 627 28.78 -4.38 -26.61
N ARG A 628 27.56 -3.87 -26.83
CA ARG A 628 27.07 -2.77 -26.00
C ARG A 628 26.84 -3.23 -24.56
N ASP A 629 26.03 -4.26 -24.36
CA ASP A 629 25.82 -4.85 -23.03
C ASP A 629 26.26 -6.32 -23.01
N VAL A 630 27.14 -6.66 -22.07
CA VAL A 630 27.47 -8.04 -21.74
C VAL A 630 26.76 -8.40 -20.46
N ASN A 631 25.85 -9.38 -20.51
CA ASN A 631 25.09 -9.81 -19.34
C ASN A 631 25.52 -11.21 -18.91
N VAL A 632 26.04 -11.33 -17.71
CA VAL A 632 26.43 -12.58 -17.08
C VAL A 632 25.39 -12.89 -16.02
N LYS A 633 24.79 -14.08 -16.10
CA LYS A 633 23.80 -14.56 -15.15
C LYS A 633 24.17 -15.97 -14.70
N GLU A 634 23.56 -16.42 -13.60
CA GLU A 634 23.72 -17.78 -13.08
C GLU A 634 25.16 -18.11 -12.60
N GLU A 635 25.62 -19.34 -12.76
CA GLU A 635 26.95 -19.75 -12.31
C GLU A 635 27.99 -19.54 -13.40
N LEU A 636 29.00 -18.70 -13.15
CA LEU A 636 30.07 -18.43 -14.11
C LEU A 636 31.07 -19.59 -14.11
N GLN A 637 31.13 -20.34 -15.22
CA GLN A 637 32.10 -21.42 -15.37
C GLN A 637 33.48 -20.87 -15.79
N PRO A 638 34.59 -21.55 -15.46
CA PRO A 638 35.93 -21.12 -15.85
C PRO A 638 36.10 -20.91 -17.36
N GLU A 639 35.46 -21.74 -18.20
CA GLU A 639 35.55 -21.60 -19.66
C GLU A 639 34.83 -20.33 -20.15
N ASP A 640 33.70 -19.99 -19.53
CA ASP A 640 32.93 -18.79 -19.88
C ASP A 640 33.69 -17.52 -19.49
N ALA A 641 34.40 -17.53 -18.35
CA ALA A 641 35.30 -16.46 -17.94
C ALA A 641 36.49 -16.29 -18.90
N VAL A 642 37.06 -17.39 -19.42
CA VAL A 642 38.09 -17.34 -20.45
C VAL A 642 37.55 -16.74 -21.74
N GLN A 643 36.33 -17.09 -22.15
CA GLN A 643 35.72 -16.50 -23.34
C GLN A 643 35.44 -15.00 -23.16
N LEU A 644 34.94 -14.59 -22.00
CA LEU A 644 34.75 -13.18 -21.67
C LEU A 644 36.07 -12.38 -21.75
N SER A 645 37.19 -12.98 -21.34
CA SER A 645 38.52 -12.34 -21.44
C SER A 645 39.02 -12.13 -22.88
N ARG A 646 38.46 -12.86 -23.85
CA ARG A 646 38.80 -12.75 -25.27
C ARG A 646 37.94 -11.73 -26.02
N LEU A 647 36.90 -11.20 -25.36
CA LEU A 647 35.99 -10.24 -25.97
C LEU A 647 36.76 -8.98 -26.38
N SER A 648 36.61 -8.58 -27.65
CA SER A 648 37.31 -7.43 -28.24
C SER A 648 37.00 -6.15 -27.48
N GLY A 649 35.73 -5.91 -27.16
CA GLY A 649 35.33 -4.76 -26.37
C GLY A 649 33.91 -4.78 -25.87
N ALA A 650 33.65 -3.92 -24.87
CA ALA A 650 32.31 -3.70 -24.34
C ALA A 650 32.07 -2.24 -23.94
N TYR A 651 30.81 -1.83 -23.87
CA TYR A 651 30.43 -0.57 -23.21
C TYR A 651 30.12 -0.85 -21.74
N ASP A 652 29.30 -1.87 -21.48
CA ASP A 652 28.88 -2.25 -20.15
C ASP A 652 28.95 -3.77 -19.94
N VAL A 653 29.45 -4.18 -18.78
CA VAL A 653 29.52 -5.59 -18.37
C VAL A 653 28.78 -5.73 -17.05
N HIS A 654 27.71 -6.50 -17.06
CA HIS A 654 26.83 -6.72 -15.92
C HIS A 654 26.93 -8.18 -15.46
N PHE A 655 27.25 -8.39 -14.19
CA PHE A 655 27.14 -9.67 -13.51
C PHE A 655 25.95 -9.58 -12.57
N ASP A 656 24.88 -10.30 -12.88
CA ASP A 656 23.59 -10.21 -12.20
C ASP A 656 23.30 -11.52 -11.45
N HIS A 657 23.39 -11.45 -10.11
CA HIS A 657 23.21 -12.58 -9.18
C HIS A 657 24.13 -13.79 -9.47
N VAL A 658 25.32 -13.51 -10.01
CA VAL A 658 26.27 -14.53 -10.46
C VAL A 658 26.99 -15.20 -9.30
N SER A 659 27.19 -16.52 -9.37
CA SER A 659 28.05 -17.27 -8.46
C SER A 659 29.50 -17.34 -8.97
N PHE A 660 30.46 -16.93 -8.15
CA PHE A 660 31.90 -16.94 -8.45
C PHE A 660 32.65 -18.13 -7.81
N LYS A 661 31.94 -19.09 -7.23
CA LYS A 661 32.52 -20.23 -6.49
C LYS A 661 33.62 -20.99 -7.24
N GLN A 662 33.51 -21.13 -8.55
CA GLN A 662 34.48 -21.84 -9.39
C GLN A 662 35.57 -20.94 -9.99
N ILE A 663 35.46 -19.63 -9.80
CA ILE A 663 36.31 -18.63 -10.41
C ILE A 663 37.39 -18.19 -9.42
N GLN A 664 38.63 -18.62 -9.65
CA GLN A 664 39.78 -18.20 -8.84
C GLN A 664 40.24 -16.79 -9.17
N THR A 665 40.21 -16.42 -10.46
CA THR A 665 40.59 -15.09 -10.96
C THR A 665 39.74 -14.76 -12.18
N LEU A 666 39.23 -13.53 -12.26
CA LEU A 666 38.55 -13.01 -13.44
C LEU A 666 39.43 -11.94 -14.08
N ASP A 667 39.91 -12.18 -15.31
CA ASP A 667 40.74 -11.23 -16.04
C ASP A 667 39.96 -10.54 -17.17
N LEU A 668 39.58 -9.29 -16.95
CA LEU A 668 38.93 -8.42 -17.94
C LEU A 668 39.91 -7.36 -18.47
N SER A 669 41.21 -7.45 -18.16
CA SER A 669 42.16 -6.39 -18.48
C SER A 669 42.42 -6.20 -19.97
N GLY A 670 42.14 -7.23 -20.79
CA GLY A 670 42.22 -7.20 -22.25
C GLY A 670 41.02 -6.57 -22.95
N LEU A 671 39.91 -6.35 -22.23
CA LEU A 671 38.68 -5.82 -22.80
C LEU A 671 38.82 -4.32 -23.12
N GLN A 672 38.56 -3.94 -24.38
CA GLN A 672 38.47 -2.53 -24.74
C GLN A 672 37.15 -1.93 -24.27
N MET A 673 37.20 -0.90 -23.43
CA MET A 673 36.01 -0.22 -22.94
C MET A 673 35.64 0.98 -23.82
N PHE A 674 34.36 1.06 -24.21
CA PHE A 674 33.81 2.14 -25.03
C PHE A 674 32.87 3.03 -24.23
N GLU A 675 32.77 4.31 -24.61
CA GLU A 675 31.94 5.30 -23.92
C GLU A 675 30.60 5.51 -24.63
N ARG A 676 29.53 5.65 -23.86
CA ARG A 676 28.23 6.09 -24.38
C ARG A 676 28.20 7.62 -24.46
N GLN A 677 27.71 8.17 -25.56
CA GLN A 677 27.32 9.59 -25.61
C GLN A 677 25.91 9.74 -25.04
N LEU A 678 25.80 9.94 -23.73
CA LEU A 678 24.54 10.20 -23.04
C LEU A 678 24.42 11.69 -22.68
N GLU A 679 23.20 12.24 -22.69
CA GLU A 679 22.94 13.56 -22.09
C GLU A 679 23.23 13.48 -20.58
N LYS A 680 24.17 14.30 -20.10
CA LYS A 680 24.50 14.38 -18.68
C LYS A 680 23.25 14.77 -17.90
N THR A 681 22.82 13.93 -16.97
CA THR A 681 21.76 14.28 -16.01
C THR A 681 22.41 15.00 -14.82
N ASP A 682 21.81 16.06 -14.30
CA ASP A 682 22.32 16.73 -13.10
C ASP A 682 21.97 15.89 -11.85
N VAL A 683 23.00 15.46 -11.10
CA VAL A 683 22.88 14.67 -9.86
C VAL A 683 21.97 15.34 -8.83
N MET A 684 21.86 16.66 -8.86
CA MET A 684 21.08 17.45 -7.91
C MET A 684 19.59 17.56 -8.27
N THR A 685 19.18 17.15 -9.48
CA THR A 685 17.80 17.32 -9.98
C THR A 685 16.98 16.04 -10.08
N ALA A 686 17.60 14.87 -9.92
CA ALA A 686 16.87 13.61 -9.88
C ALA A 686 16.04 13.55 -8.58
N SER A 687 14.72 13.40 -8.71
CA SER A 687 13.71 13.43 -7.64
C SER A 687 13.82 12.33 -6.57
N SER A 688 14.93 11.60 -6.58
CA SER A 688 15.39 10.70 -5.54
C SER A 688 16.90 10.84 -5.46
N PHE A 689 17.43 11.30 -4.33
CA PHE A 689 18.86 11.35 -4.02
C PHE A 689 19.51 9.94 -3.95
N PHE A 690 18.93 8.92 -4.59
CA PHE A 690 19.33 7.51 -4.58
C PHE A 690 19.54 7.03 -6.02
N LEU A 691 20.79 7.16 -6.46
CA LEU A 691 21.28 6.48 -7.65
C LEU A 691 21.53 5.03 -7.26
N GLU A 692 20.63 4.13 -7.66
CA GLU A 692 20.85 2.68 -7.61
C GLU A 692 21.79 2.29 -8.75
N GLY A 693 22.76 1.41 -8.50
CA GLY A 693 23.98 1.20 -9.28
C GLY A 693 23.87 1.23 -10.81
N TYR A 694 22.80 0.69 -11.38
CA TYR A 694 22.52 0.72 -12.83
C TYR A 694 22.35 2.13 -13.42
N THR A 695 22.13 3.14 -12.58
CA THR A 695 21.89 4.52 -12.99
C THR A 695 23.13 5.41 -12.99
N VAL A 696 24.24 4.95 -12.41
CA VAL A 696 25.49 5.74 -12.29
C VAL A 696 26.12 6.01 -13.65
N SER A 697 26.02 5.09 -14.60
CA SER A 697 26.50 5.28 -15.98
C SER A 697 25.72 6.37 -16.74
N HIS A 698 24.48 6.68 -16.33
CA HIS A 698 23.70 7.81 -16.87
C HIS A 698 24.18 9.16 -16.35
N PHE A 699 24.90 9.20 -15.22
CA PHE A 699 25.38 10.44 -14.61
C PHE A 699 26.76 10.85 -15.16
N LEU A 700 27.73 9.93 -15.11
CA LEU A 700 29.12 10.26 -15.44
C LEU A 700 29.49 10.02 -16.91
N ALA A 701 28.61 9.39 -17.69
CA ALA A 701 28.82 9.01 -19.09
C ALA A 701 30.13 8.22 -19.29
N GLY A 702 30.03 6.90 -19.36
CA GLY A 702 31.21 6.07 -19.46
C GLY A 702 30.93 4.59 -19.45
N SER A 703 32.02 3.83 -19.62
CA SER A 703 32.04 2.38 -19.55
C SER A 703 31.82 1.88 -18.13
N SER A 704 31.13 0.75 -17.97
CA SER A 704 30.87 0.18 -16.65
C SER A 704 31.13 -1.31 -16.53
N VAL A 705 31.54 -1.73 -15.33
CA VAL A 705 31.56 -3.13 -14.89
C VAL A 705 30.81 -3.19 -13.56
N ILE A 706 29.66 -3.86 -13.58
CA ILE A 706 28.71 -3.89 -12.47
C ILE A 706 28.55 -5.32 -12.01
N PHE A 707 28.91 -5.59 -10.76
CA PHE A 707 28.60 -6.83 -10.07
C PHE A 707 27.42 -6.53 -9.15
N HIS A 708 26.27 -7.16 -9.39
CA HIS A 708 25.02 -6.96 -8.65
C HIS A 708 24.60 -8.27 -7.97
N GLY A 709 24.41 -8.24 -6.65
CA GLY A 709 23.95 -9.39 -5.87
C GLY A 709 24.76 -10.68 -6.07
N CYS A 710 26.05 -10.58 -6.40
CA CYS A 710 26.88 -11.76 -6.71
C CYS A 710 27.21 -12.56 -5.44
N ARG A 711 27.49 -13.86 -5.59
CA ARG A 711 27.93 -14.75 -4.52
C ARG A 711 29.37 -15.22 -4.73
N ASP A 712 30.06 -15.52 -3.65
CA ASP A 712 31.47 -15.92 -3.59
C ASP A 712 32.41 -14.90 -4.27
N LEU A 713 31.98 -13.63 -4.32
CA LEU A 713 32.67 -12.57 -5.03
C LEU A 713 33.91 -12.09 -4.24
N SER A 714 35.08 -12.18 -4.87
CA SER A 714 36.35 -11.67 -4.32
C SER A 714 36.92 -10.55 -5.20
N PRO A 715 36.67 -9.26 -4.86
CA PRO A 715 37.14 -8.14 -5.68
C PRO A 715 38.66 -8.09 -5.92
N GLU A 716 39.49 -8.56 -4.99
CA GLU A 716 40.95 -8.63 -5.16
C GLU A 716 41.38 -9.57 -6.31
N ALA A 717 40.56 -10.58 -6.62
CA ALA A 717 40.80 -11.55 -7.67
C ALA A 717 40.36 -11.08 -9.07
N ILE A 718 39.82 -9.86 -9.17
CA ILE A 718 39.28 -9.30 -10.42
C ILE A 718 40.28 -8.29 -11.00
N ARG A 719 40.71 -8.54 -12.23
CA ARG A 719 41.50 -7.57 -13.01
C ARG A 719 40.56 -6.83 -13.95
N LEU A 720 40.25 -5.59 -13.61
CA LEU A 720 39.34 -4.75 -14.40
C LEU A 720 39.99 -4.25 -15.71
N PRO A 721 39.19 -3.85 -16.70
CA PRO A 721 39.67 -3.21 -17.94
C PRO A 721 40.42 -1.91 -17.65
N ARG A 722 41.45 -1.57 -18.44
CA ARG A 722 42.23 -0.33 -18.23
C ARG A 722 41.41 0.95 -18.47
N GLY A 723 40.50 0.93 -19.45
CA GLY A 723 39.66 2.06 -19.84
C GLY A 723 38.38 2.22 -19.03
N ILE A 724 38.26 1.54 -17.88
CA ILE A 724 37.02 1.53 -17.10
C ILE A 724 36.76 2.87 -16.42
N LYS A 725 35.52 3.36 -16.51
CA LYS A 725 35.07 4.59 -15.83
C LYS A 725 34.24 4.32 -14.58
N HIS A 726 33.45 3.25 -14.55
CA HIS A 726 32.54 2.96 -13.44
C HIS A 726 32.63 1.50 -12.99
N VAL A 727 32.75 1.29 -11.68
CA VAL A 727 32.77 -0.03 -11.08
C VAL A 727 31.81 -0.08 -9.89
N MET A 728 30.98 -1.13 -9.85
CA MET A 728 30.17 -1.46 -8.68
C MET A 728 30.46 -2.89 -8.25
N PHE A 729 30.74 -3.08 -6.96
CA PHE A 729 30.78 -4.39 -6.32
C PHE A 729 29.63 -4.51 -5.33
N ASP A 730 28.78 -5.52 -5.53
CA ASP A 730 27.62 -5.80 -4.71
C ASP A 730 27.49 -7.31 -4.52
N THR A 731 27.40 -7.73 -3.26
CA THR A 731 27.39 -9.14 -2.87
C THR A 731 26.10 -9.51 -2.17
N ALA A 732 25.62 -10.73 -2.41
CA ALA A 732 24.58 -11.36 -1.62
C ALA A 732 25.12 -11.99 -0.33
N ASP A 733 26.44 -12.18 -0.21
CA ASP A 733 27.10 -12.75 0.97
C ASP A 733 27.42 -11.63 1.98
N CYS A 734 26.37 -11.07 2.60
CA CYS A 734 26.47 -9.94 3.50
C CYS A 734 27.51 -10.15 4.62
N GLY A 735 28.39 -9.15 4.83
CA GLY A 735 29.40 -9.17 5.89
C GLY A 735 30.62 -10.03 5.58
N THR A 736 30.78 -10.48 4.33
CA THR A 736 31.98 -11.22 3.91
C THR A 736 33.22 -10.32 4.01
N LYS A 737 34.23 -10.82 4.72
CA LYS A 737 35.54 -10.15 4.84
C LYS A 737 36.29 -10.25 3.53
N ILE A 738 36.60 -9.09 2.95
CA ILE A 738 37.33 -9.03 1.68
C ILE A 738 38.45 -7.99 1.72
N LYS A 739 39.39 -8.17 0.79
CA LYS A 739 40.32 -7.12 0.40
C LYS A 739 39.86 -6.51 -0.93
N LEU A 740 39.96 -5.19 -1.02
CA LEU A 740 39.73 -4.47 -2.27
C LEU A 740 41.01 -4.47 -3.12
N PRO A 741 40.88 -4.54 -4.45
CA PRO A 741 42.04 -4.42 -5.34
C PRO A 741 42.63 -3.01 -5.26
N ASP A 742 43.89 -2.86 -5.64
CA ASP A 742 44.48 -1.55 -5.84
C ASP A 742 43.81 -0.87 -7.05
N PHE A 743 43.02 0.17 -6.82
CA PHE A 743 42.33 0.90 -7.89
C PHE A 743 43.17 2.05 -8.47
N SER A 744 44.32 2.39 -7.88
CA SER A 744 45.14 3.52 -8.34
C SER A 744 45.69 3.34 -9.77
N ARG A 745 45.76 2.08 -10.24
CA ARG A 745 46.16 1.72 -11.61
C ARG A 745 45.09 1.97 -12.68
N TYR A 746 43.86 2.31 -12.30
CA TYR A 746 42.76 2.60 -13.22
C TYR A 746 42.56 4.12 -13.32
N GLU A 747 43.42 4.78 -14.10
CA GLU A 747 43.49 6.25 -14.18
C GLU A 747 42.18 6.89 -14.68
N ASN A 748 41.39 6.15 -15.47
CA ASN A 748 40.12 6.61 -16.03
C ASN A 748 38.91 6.34 -15.10
N LEU A 749 39.10 5.68 -13.96
CA LEU A 749 38.00 5.33 -13.06
C LEU A 749 37.49 6.60 -12.36
N GLU A 750 36.26 6.97 -12.67
CA GLU A 750 35.58 8.16 -12.13
C GLU A 750 34.58 7.81 -11.01
N SER A 751 34.10 6.56 -10.95
CA SER A 751 33.15 6.11 -9.93
C SER A 751 33.46 4.73 -9.38
N LEU A 752 33.37 4.61 -8.07
CA LEU A 752 33.43 3.34 -7.34
C LEU A 752 32.28 3.22 -6.35
N GLN A 753 31.58 2.09 -6.39
CA GLN A 753 30.58 1.71 -5.40
C GLN A 753 30.87 0.32 -4.84
N VAL A 754 30.77 0.16 -3.52
CA VAL A 754 30.99 -1.11 -2.81
C VAL A 754 29.86 -1.33 -1.82
N ASN A 755 29.19 -2.49 -1.89
CA ASN A 755 28.02 -2.79 -1.08
C ASN A 755 28.17 -4.12 -0.30
N HIS A 756 27.63 -4.17 0.92
CA HIS A 756 27.44 -5.38 1.75
C HIS A 756 28.72 -6.14 2.18
N PHE A 757 29.91 -5.52 2.07
CA PHE A 757 31.18 -6.14 2.41
C PHE A 757 31.73 -5.75 3.78
N ASP A 758 32.43 -6.66 4.46
CA ASP A 758 33.27 -6.32 5.61
C ASP A 758 34.68 -5.91 5.15
N LEU A 759 34.97 -4.62 5.26
CA LEU A 759 36.25 -4.02 4.89
C LEU A 759 37.23 -3.94 6.07
N SER A 760 36.94 -4.61 7.19
CA SER A 760 37.76 -4.60 8.40
C SER A 760 39.19 -5.08 8.20
N GLU A 761 39.46 -5.97 7.25
CA GLU A 761 40.81 -6.49 6.97
C GLU A 761 41.67 -5.64 6.03
N ASN A 762 41.08 -4.62 5.39
CA ASN A 762 41.86 -3.71 4.56
C ASN A 762 42.75 -2.86 5.48
N GLU A 763 44.05 -2.73 5.17
CA GLU A 763 44.97 -1.78 5.82
C GLU A 763 45.12 -0.48 5.03
N THR A 764 44.81 -0.49 3.73
CA THR A 764 44.91 0.66 2.81
C THR A 764 44.04 0.37 1.59
N VAL A 765 43.19 1.30 1.18
CA VAL A 765 42.39 1.20 -0.05
C VAL A 765 42.91 2.27 -1.00
N ARG A 766 43.60 1.88 -2.07
CA ARG A 766 44.19 2.83 -3.01
C ARG A 766 43.17 3.17 -4.08
N LEU A 767 42.84 4.45 -4.21
CA LEU A 767 41.89 4.97 -5.19
C LEU A 767 42.60 5.91 -6.18
N PRO A 768 42.08 6.06 -7.41
CA PRO A 768 42.67 6.93 -8.41
C PRO A 768 42.36 8.41 -8.16
N LYS A 769 43.23 9.30 -8.67
CA LYS A 769 43.08 10.76 -8.58
C LYS A 769 41.83 11.32 -9.24
N GLY A 770 41.42 10.70 -10.34
CA GLY A 770 40.28 11.14 -11.15
C GLY A 770 38.92 10.79 -10.56
N LEU A 771 38.86 10.16 -9.38
CA LEU A 771 37.62 9.70 -8.78
C LEU A 771 36.71 10.88 -8.41
N LYS A 772 35.48 10.87 -8.94
CA LYS A 772 34.43 11.89 -8.73
C LYS A 772 33.33 11.42 -7.80
N TYR A 773 33.06 10.12 -7.80
CA TYR A 773 32.00 9.49 -7.01
C TYR A 773 32.53 8.30 -6.21
N LEU A 774 32.20 8.26 -4.92
CA LEU A 774 32.50 7.13 -4.04
C LEU A 774 31.29 6.78 -3.17
N ALA A 775 30.90 5.51 -3.17
CA ALA A 775 29.79 5.02 -2.35
C ALA A 775 30.13 3.72 -1.60
N PHE A 776 29.70 3.67 -0.34
CA PHE A 776 29.72 2.47 0.50
C PHE A 776 28.33 2.21 1.08
N TYR A 777 27.74 1.07 0.76
CA TYR A 777 26.44 0.67 1.31
C TYR A 777 26.59 -0.61 2.15
N ASP A 778 26.01 -0.62 3.35
CA ASP A 778 25.98 -1.74 4.29
C ASP A 778 27.36 -2.40 4.52
N CYS A 779 28.42 -1.58 4.50
CA CYS A 779 29.79 -2.03 4.70
C CYS A 779 30.21 -1.88 6.17
N SER A 780 31.05 -2.78 6.68
CA SER A 780 31.66 -2.61 8.00
C SER A 780 33.14 -2.22 7.90
N PHE A 781 33.59 -1.40 8.84
CA PHE A 781 34.97 -0.94 8.94
C PHE A 781 35.55 -1.36 10.30
N GLY A 782 36.81 -1.84 10.30
CA GLY A 782 37.50 -2.27 11.54
C GLY A 782 37.91 -1.10 12.45
N SER A 783 38.36 -1.40 13.67
CA SER A 783 38.76 -0.42 14.69
C SER A 783 40.09 0.29 14.40
N GLY A 784 40.20 1.56 14.83
CA GLY A 784 41.42 2.38 14.73
C GLY A 784 41.70 2.94 13.33
N LYS A 785 40.67 3.13 12.51
CA LYS A 785 40.82 3.57 11.11
C LYS A 785 40.56 5.07 10.97
N ASN A 786 41.43 5.77 10.24
CA ASN A 786 41.17 7.14 9.77
C ASN A 786 40.59 7.08 8.36
N MET A 787 39.38 7.61 8.15
CA MET A 787 38.82 7.78 6.81
C MET A 787 39.25 9.13 6.26
N ASP A 788 40.46 9.17 5.69
CA ASP A 788 41.05 10.38 5.10
C ASP A 788 40.82 10.42 3.59
N LEU A 789 39.90 11.27 3.17
CA LEU A 789 39.56 11.55 1.78
C LEU A 789 40.04 12.95 1.33
N SER A 790 40.77 13.67 2.18
CA SER A 790 41.15 15.08 1.95
C SER A 790 41.97 15.32 0.68
N ARG A 791 42.62 14.27 0.16
CA ARG A 791 43.49 14.31 -1.00
C ARG A 791 42.78 14.09 -2.34
N PHE A 792 41.50 13.73 -2.34
CA PHE A 792 40.75 13.49 -3.57
C PHE A 792 40.12 14.78 -4.09
N GLU A 793 40.94 15.62 -4.74
CA GLU A 793 40.53 16.96 -5.21
C GLU A 793 39.34 16.94 -6.18
N ASN A 794 39.14 15.83 -6.92
CA ASN A 794 38.04 15.67 -7.88
C ASN A 794 36.80 15.01 -7.28
N LEU A 795 36.85 14.53 -6.03
CA LEU A 795 35.73 13.82 -5.41
C LEU A 795 34.64 14.82 -5.06
N SER A 796 33.58 14.84 -5.86
CA SER A 796 32.43 15.73 -5.67
C SER A 796 31.30 15.07 -4.87
N VAL A 797 31.17 13.73 -4.94
CA VAL A 797 30.08 13.01 -4.27
C VAL A 797 30.61 11.85 -3.41
N LEU A 798 30.25 11.86 -2.13
CA LEU A 798 30.48 10.76 -1.19
C LEU A 798 29.15 10.24 -0.66
N ARG A 799 28.99 8.91 -0.59
CA ARG A 799 27.80 8.28 -0.02
C ARG A 799 28.14 7.16 0.95
N VAL A 800 27.48 7.16 2.10
CA VAL A 800 27.65 6.14 3.13
C VAL A 800 26.28 5.74 3.69
N LYS A 801 25.83 4.53 3.40
CA LYS A 801 24.49 4.04 3.76
C LYS A 801 24.62 2.74 4.56
N GLY A 802 23.94 2.58 5.69
CA GLY A 802 23.90 1.35 6.48
C GLY A 802 25.26 0.85 7.01
N CYS A 803 26.33 1.64 6.89
CA CYS A 803 27.67 1.22 7.23
C CYS A 803 27.93 1.23 8.73
N ASP A 804 28.75 0.28 9.21
CA ASP A 804 29.29 0.31 10.58
C ASP A 804 30.63 1.07 10.62
N LEU A 805 30.57 2.31 11.10
CA LEU A 805 31.69 3.25 11.22
C LEU A 805 32.16 3.42 12.68
N GLN A 806 31.72 2.59 13.62
CA GLN A 806 32.07 2.72 15.04
C GLN A 806 33.57 2.59 15.31
N GLY A 807 34.31 1.91 14.42
CA GLY A 807 35.76 1.80 14.47
C GLY A 807 36.53 2.98 13.88
N VAL A 808 35.85 3.96 13.26
CA VAL A 808 36.49 5.10 12.58
C VAL A 808 36.71 6.25 13.57
N GLU A 809 37.98 6.58 13.83
CA GLU A 809 38.36 7.59 14.83
C GLU A 809 38.37 9.02 14.26
N ARG A 810 38.69 9.17 12.97
CA ARG A 810 38.80 10.49 12.32
C ARG A 810 38.29 10.44 10.88
N PHE A 811 37.56 11.48 10.49
CA PHE A 811 37.14 11.74 9.12
C PHE A 811 37.87 12.98 8.60
N ALA A 812 38.35 12.93 7.36
CA ALA A 812 38.85 14.10 6.65
C ALA A 812 38.27 14.11 5.23
N PHE A 813 37.75 15.25 4.80
CA PHE A 813 37.00 15.38 3.55
C PHE A 813 37.74 16.29 2.56
N PRO A 814 37.58 16.10 1.24
CA PRO A 814 38.19 16.96 0.23
C PRO A 814 37.46 18.30 0.12
N SER A 815 38.19 19.35 -0.28
CA SER A 815 37.62 20.69 -0.42
C SER A 815 36.63 20.83 -1.57
N GLY A 816 36.77 19.98 -2.59
CA GLY A 816 35.87 19.90 -3.75
C GLY A 816 34.58 19.10 -3.54
N LEU A 817 34.32 18.61 -2.31
CA LEU A 817 33.11 17.81 -2.04
C LEU A 817 31.86 18.69 -2.18
N GLU A 818 30.97 18.33 -3.11
CA GLU A 818 29.71 19.04 -3.40
C GLU A 818 28.54 18.43 -2.61
N ALA A 819 28.54 17.11 -2.45
CA ALA A 819 27.48 16.37 -1.78
C ALA A 819 28.03 15.24 -0.90
N PHE A 820 27.51 15.14 0.32
CA PHE A 820 27.74 14.01 1.21
C PHE A 820 26.41 13.46 1.72
N ALA A 821 26.07 12.23 1.31
CA ALA A 821 24.86 11.56 1.73
C ALA A 821 25.16 10.48 2.77
N ILE A 822 24.46 10.54 3.91
CA ILE A 822 24.56 9.57 5.00
C ILE A 822 23.17 9.00 5.29
N GLY A 823 23.03 7.68 5.44
CA GLY A 823 21.76 7.04 5.80
C GLY A 823 21.97 5.82 6.68
N GLY A 824 21.40 5.77 7.89
CA GLY A 824 21.46 4.57 8.74
C GLY A 824 22.86 4.06 9.14
N ALA A 825 23.91 4.89 9.02
CA ALA A 825 25.28 4.54 9.39
C ALA A 825 25.49 4.60 10.92
N LEU A 826 26.26 3.66 11.46
CA LEU A 826 26.58 3.55 12.89
C LEU A 826 27.91 4.25 13.20
N PHE A 827 27.86 5.42 13.82
CA PHE A 827 29.06 6.15 14.25
C PHE A 827 29.47 5.78 15.66
N ALA A 828 30.76 5.94 15.97
CA ALA A 828 31.23 5.89 17.35
C ALA A 828 30.50 6.94 18.19
N ARG A 829 30.14 6.58 19.43
CA ARG A 829 29.42 7.49 20.32
C ARG A 829 30.23 8.75 20.56
N GLY A 830 29.65 9.90 20.22
CA GLY A 830 30.30 11.20 20.37
C GLY A 830 31.21 11.60 19.22
N ALA A 831 31.24 10.84 18.11
CA ALA A 831 31.98 11.22 16.91
C ALA A 831 31.52 12.59 16.38
N ALA A 832 32.45 13.32 15.75
CA ALA A 832 32.19 14.62 15.15
C ALA A 832 32.57 14.59 13.66
N LEU A 833 31.76 15.24 12.83
CA LEU A 833 32.04 15.46 11.41
C LEU A 833 32.45 16.92 11.20
N ASP A 834 33.62 17.12 10.60
CA ASP A 834 34.11 18.45 10.25
C ASP A 834 34.14 18.62 8.73
N LEU A 835 33.13 19.30 8.19
CA LEU A 835 32.97 19.60 6.77
C LEU A 835 33.36 21.04 6.45
N SER A 836 33.97 21.79 7.39
CA SER A 836 34.22 23.23 7.21
C SER A 836 35.15 23.55 6.03
N GLY A 837 35.98 22.59 5.62
CA GLY A 837 36.87 22.73 4.45
C GLY A 837 36.22 22.43 3.10
N CYS A 838 34.97 21.95 3.06
CA CYS A 838 34.26 21.54 1.83
C CYS A 838 33.61 22.73 1.11
N HIS A 839 34.39 23.70 0.63
CA HIS A 839 33.91 24.98 0.09
C HIS A 839 32.96 24.88 -1.12
N GLN A 840 32.87 23.73 -1.80
CA GLN A 840 31.92 23.50 -2.90
C GLN A 840 30.56 22.94 -2.43
N MET A 841 30.44 22.56 -1.15
CA MET A 841 29.20 21.98 -0.60
C MET A 841 28.16 23.07 -0.36
N LYS A 842 27.06 22.99 -1.10
CA LYS A 842 25.89 23.86 -0.94
C LYS A 842 24.74 23.19 -0.23
N ILE A 843 24.66 21.86 -0.31
CA ILE A 843 23.56 21.08 0.26
C ILE A 843 24.16 19.92 1.04
N PHE A 844 23.74 19.79 2.30
CA PHE A 844 23.98 18.60 3.09
C PHE A 844 22.67 17.84 3.24
N ASP A 845 22.60 16.60 2.76
CA ASP A 845 21.37 15.81 2.73
C ASP A 845 21.60 14.43 3.35
N VAL A 846 20.66 14.00 4.18
CA VAL A 846 20.69 12.75 4.92
C VAL A 846 19.50 11.91 4.45
N ASP A 847 19.77 10.64 4.16
CA ASP A 847 18.81 9.73 3.55
C ASP A 847 17.64 9.39 4.49
N ALA A 848 16.48 9.98 4.20
CA ALA A 848 15.24 9.79 4.93
C ALA A 848 14.60 8.38 4.76
N SER A 849 15.13 7.50 3.90
CA SER A 849 14.62 6.11 3.77
C SER A 849 14.88 5.22 5.00
N PHE A 850 15.59 5.76 6.00
CA PHE A 850 15.90 5.12 7.28
C PHE A 850 15.19 5.79 8.47
N GLU A 851 13.90 6.05 8.33
CA GLU A 851 13.12 6.66 9.41
C GLU A 851 13.41 5.96 10.78
N ASN A 852 13.67 6.76 11.81
CA ASN A 852 13.97 6.34 13.19
C ASN A 852 15.30 5.60 13.45
N LYS A 853 16.25 5.56 12.51
CA LYS A 853 17.61 5.06 12.81
C LYS A 853 18.41 6.06 13.63
N GLU A 854 19.18 5.56 14.59
CA GLU A 854 20.01 6.38 15.49
C GLU A 854 21.36 6.74 14.86
N ILE A 855 21.71 8.03 14.89
CA ILE A 855 23.02 8.59 14.59
C ILE A 855 23.60 9.20 15.88
N ALA A 856 24.72 8.64 16.34
CA ALA A 856 25.38 9.02 17.61
C ALA A 856 26.43 10.14 17.46
N LEU A 857 26.25 11.04 16.48
CA LEU A 857 27.13 12.19 16.27
C LEU A 857 26.93 13.25 17.35
N SER A 858 28.02 13.78 17.91
CA SER A 858 27.99 14.89 18.88
C SER A 858 27.97 16.27 18.24
N ARG A 859 28.61 16.41 17.06
CA ARG A 859 28.76 17.68 16.35
C ARG A 859 28.92 17.47 14.85
N ILE A 860 28.33 18.38 14.07
CA ILE A 860 28.56 18.52 12.63
C ILE A 860 28.91 19.98 12.36
N THR A 861 30.05 20.23 11.72
CA THR A 861 30.48 21.57 11.27
C THR A 861 30.35 21.64 9.77
N PHE A 862 29.76 22.72 9.24
CA PHE A 862 29.56 22.97 7.81
C PHE A 862 30.51 24.06 7.27
N PRO A 863 30.69 24.16 5.93
CA PRO A 863 31.38 25.30 5.30
C PRO A 863 30.51 26.56 5.31
N GLU A 864 31.11 27.75 5.15
CA GLU A 864 30.39 29.04 5.13
C GLU A 864 29.43 29.15 3.92
N GLU A 865 29.72 28.41 2.86
CA GLU A 865 28.99 28.36 1.59
C GLU A 865 27.69 27.54 1.64
N ILE A 866 27.41 26.83 2.74
CA ILE A 866 26.22 25.96 2.85
C ILE A 866 24.91 26.75 2.69
N GLU A 867 24.03 26.27 1.79
CA GLU A 867 22.74 26.88 1.46
C GLU A 867 21.56 26.07 2.04
N GLU A 868 21.65 24.73 2.09
CA GLU A 868 20.60 23.84 2.62
C GLU A 868 21.18 22.72 3.50
N ILE A 869 20.52 22.43 4.62
CA ILE A 869 20.81 21.29 5.50
C ILE A 869 19.53 20.47 5.65
N LYS A 870 19.57 19.17 5.33
CA LYS A 870 18.44 18.24 5.43
C LYS A 870 18.84 17.04 6.29
N LEU A 871 18.19 16.91 7.44
CA LEU A 871 18.43 15.88 8.47
C LEU A 871 17.14 15.08 8.74
N CYS A 872 16.27 14.96 7.74
CA CYS A 872 14.92 14.44 7.91
C CYS A 872 14.91 12.94 8.28
N GLY A 873 13.96 12.52 9.11
CA GLY A 873 13.70 11.10 9.37
C GLY A 873 14.64 10.42 10.38
N LEU A 874 15.72 11.04 10.86
CA LEU A 874 16.71 10.35 11.71
C LEU A 874 16.70 10.76 13.19
N LYS A 875 17.26 9.91 14.05
CA LYS A 875 17.43 10.18 15.49
C LYS A 875 18.87 10.54 15.85
N PHE A 876 19.15 11.81 16.17
CA PHE A 876 20.46 12.32 16.59
C PHE A 876 20.60 12.28 18.12
N SER A 877 21.19 11.23 18.65
CA SER A 877 21.15 10.94 20.10
C SER A 877 22.16 11.72 20.96
N GLU A 878 23.17 12.35 20.36
CA GLU A 878 24.28 12.98 21.07
C GLU A 878 24.43 14.49 20.82
N ILE A 879 23.63 15.10 19.92
CA ILE A 879 23.69 16.55 19.67
C ILE A 879 22.98 17.31 20.80
N GLU A 880 23.76 18.06 21.59
CA GLU A 880 23.22 18.89 22.69
C GLU A 880 22.94 20.34 22.27
N SER A 881 23.71 20.89 21.34
CA SER A 881 23.56 22.26 20.85
C SER A 881 23.86 22.29 19.36
N PHE A 882 23.02 22.96 18.58
CA PHE A 882 23.20 23.11 17.15
C PHE A 882 23.20 24.59 16.76
N ASP A 883 24.39 25.18 16.60
CA ASP A 883 24.55 26.59 16.27
C ASP A 883 24.76 26.77 14.77
N LEU A 884 23.70 27.16 14.07
CA LEU A 884 23.71 27.39 12.63
C LEU A 884 23.88 28.88 12.26
N ARG A 885 24.01 29.78 13.25
CA ARG A 885 24.18 31.24 12.99
C ARG A 885 25.48 31.56 12.26
N ALA A 886 26.47 30.67 12.35
CA ALA A 886 27.75 30.80 11.68
C ALA A 886 27.66 30.66 10.15
N TYR A 887 26.49 30.29 9.61
CA TYR A 887 26.30 29.99 8.19
C TYR A 887 25.36 31.02 7.55
N PRO A 888 25.88 32.17 7.08
CA PRO A 888 25.05 33.29 6.61
C PRO A 888 24.29 32.99 5.31
N ASN A 889 24.75 32.01 4.53
CA ASN A 889 24.13 31.58 3.28
C ASN A 889 23.02 30.54 3.48
N LEU A 890 22.84 30.02 4.70
CA LEU A 890 21.89 28.95 4.98
C LEU A 890 20.45 29.46 4.84
N ARG A 891 19.76 28.98 3.81
CA ARG A 891 18.38 29.32 3.48
C ARG A 891 17.38 28.35 4.08
N CYS A 892 17.73 27.07 4.20
CA CYS A 892 16.82 26.03 4.68
C CYS A 892 17.54 25.06 5.61
N ALA A 893 16.94 24.82 6.78
CA ALA A 893 17.25 23.71 7.67
C ALA A 893 16.01 22.82 7.77
N ASP A 894 16.09 21.63 7.20
CA ASP A 894 15.02 20.63 7.20
C ASP A 894 15.34 19.53 8.21
N VAL A 895 14.47 19.40 9.20
CA VAL A 895 14.55 18.43 10.30
C VAL A 895 13.21 17.72 10.48
N GLU A 896 12.38 17.65 9.43
CA GLU A 896 11.10 16.94 9.48
C GLU A 896 11.29 15.46 9.87
N ARG A 897 10.36 14.93 10.67
CA ARG A 897 10.34 13.51 11.11
C ARG A 897 11.62 13.05 11.82
N SER A 898 12.41 13.96 12.38
CA SER A 898 13.67 13.65 13.06
C SER A 898 13.56 13.78 14.58
N ALA A 899 14.46 13.13 15.33
CA ALA A 899 14.48 13.18 16.79
C ALA A 899 15.84 13.63 17.33
N PHE A 900 15.85 14.63 18.22
CA PHE A 900 17.05 15.12 18.91
C PHE A 900 16.88 15.07 20.44
N PRO A 901 16.92 13.89 21.07
CA PRO A 901 16.58 13.70 22.49
C PRO A 901 17.46 14.45 23.49
N LYS A 902 18.63 14.94 23.10
CA LYS A 902 19.53 15.72 23.98
C LYS A 902 19.61 17.20 23.62
N LEU A 903 18.90 17.65 22.58
CA LEU A 903 19.02 19.02 22.10
C LEU A 903 18.49 20.01 23.14
N ARG A 904 19.35 20.88 23.63
CA ARG A 904 19.01 21.96 24.55
C ARG A 904 18.88 23.29 23.85
N LYS A 905 19.60 23.47 22.73
CA LYS A 905 19.68 24.75 22.04
C LYS A 905 19.82 24.60 20.53
N LEU A 906 18.95 25.26 19.77
CA LEU A 906 19.02 25.41 18.31
C LEU A 906 19.07 26.89 17.96
N LEU A 907 20.14 27.31 17.27
CA LEU A 907 20.35 28.71 16.89
C LEU A 907 20.35 28.83 15.38
N LEU A 908 19.45 29.64 14.84
CA LEU A 908 19.25 29.80 13.40
C LEU A 908 19.64 31.21 12.91
N PRO A 909 20.17 31.35 11.68
CA PRO A 909 20.27 32.63 10.99
C PRO A 909 18.91 33.31 10.79
N ALA A 910 18.89 34.65 10.73
CA ALA A 910 17.65 35.44 10.61
C ALA A 910 16.74 35.04 9.43
N GLY A 911 17.34 34.64 8.29
CA GLY A 911 16.64 34.31 7.04
C GLY A 911 16.46 32.83 6.76
N CYS A 912 16.83 31.94 7.69
CA CYS A 912 16.77 30.48 7.48
C CYS A 912 15.36 29.94 7.73
N GLU A 913 14.76 29.29 6.73
CA GLU A 913 13.55 28.49 6.87
C GLU A 913 13.85 27.24 7.71
N LEU A 914 13.01 26.96 8.71
CA LEU A 914 13.11 25.73 9.51
C LEU A 914 11.89 24.86 9.21
N LYS A 915 12.11 23.72 8.55
CA LYS A 915 11.07 22.69 8.34
C LYS A 915 11.20 21.64 9.43
N LYS A 916 10.11 21.37 10.16
CA LYS A 916 10.18 20.63 11.44
C LYS A 916 8.92 19.82 11.76
N ASP A 917 8.13 19.51 10.76
CA ASP A 917 6.93 18.70 10.91
C ASP A 917 7.29 17.33 11.51
N ASN A 918 6.58 16.91 12.56
CA ASN A 918 6.81 15.64 13.28
C ASN A 918 8.23 15.43 13.82
N TRP A 919 8.96 16.50 14.16
CA TRP A 919 10.24 16.36 14.87
C TRP A 919 10.04 16.12 16.39
N GLU A 920 10.97 15.43 17.03
CA GLU A 920 10.95 15.14 18.48
C GLU A 920 12.15 15.78 19.17
N ILE A 921 11.90 16.72 20.09
CA ILE A 921 12.93 17.40 20.89
C ILE A 921 12.47 17.52 22.35
N PRO A 922 13.39 17.68 23.33
CA PRO A 922 13.03 18.01 24.70
C PRO A 922 12.14 19.25 24.82
N ALA A 923 11.22 19.27 25.80
CA ALA A 923 10.28 20.38 25.98
C ALA A 923 10.98 21.70 26.34
N GLU A 924 12.16 21.60 26.95
CA GLU A 924 13.03 22.69 27.37
C GLU A 924 14.00 23.20 26.29
N THR A 925 13.94 22.67 25.06
CA THR A 925 14.85 23.08 23.98
C THR A 925 14.60 24.55 23.59
N GLU A 926 15.64 25.38 23.72
CA GLU A 926 15.61 26.78 23.30
C GLU A 926 15.86 26.90 21.78
N VAL A 927 14.87 27.37 21.02
CA VAL A 927 15.03 27.69 19.59
C VAL A 927 15.10 29.19 19.41
N VAL A 928 16.28 29.71 19.06
CA VAL A 928 16.53 31.16 18.93
C VAL A 928 16.89 31.52 17.50
N ARG A 929 16.24 32.56 16.98
CA ARG A 929 16.61 33.19 15.71
C ARG A 929 17.43 34.44 16.02
N GLY A 930 18.66 34.49 15.52
CA GLY A 930 19.54 35.64 15.76
C GLY A 930 19.34 36.75 14.74
N GLU A 931 19.40 38.02 15.17
CA GLU A 931 19.87 39.10 14.30
C GLU A 931 21.36 38.88 14.06
N GLY A 932 21.80 38.96 12.79
CA GLY A 932 23.18 38.64 12.42
C GLY A 932 24.19 39.43 13.25
N ALA A 933 24.95 38.74 14.09
CA ALA A 933 26.07 39.31 14.82
C ALA A 933 27.29 38.38 14.71
N LYS A 934 28.34 38.94 14.10
CA LYS A 934 29.72 38.44 14.13
C LYS A 934 30.22 38.44 15.58
N GLU A 935 30.77 37.31 16.03
CA GLU A 935 32.09 37.15 16.67
C GLU A 935 32.15 35.81 17.42
N PHE A 936 33.17 35.00 17.12
CA PHE A 936 33.73 34.04 18.08
C PHE A 936 35.05 34.63 18.60
N PRO A 937 35.38 34.50 19.90
CA PRO A 937 36.74 34.69 20.34
C PRO A 937 37.61 33.52 19.81
N PRO A 938 38.86 33.78 19.41
CA PRO A 938 39.77 32.73 18.98
C PRO A 938 40.10 31.84 20.18
N GLN A 939 39.78 30.54 20.08
CA GLN A 939 40.56 29.55 20.82
C GLN A 939 41.84 29.33 20.03
N GLU A 940 42.90 30.02 20.45
CA GLU A 940 44.28 29.62 20.14
C GLU A 940 44.48 28.17 20.59
N VAL A 941 44.48 27.24 19.65
CA VAL A 941 45.31 26.05 19.79
C VAL A 941 46.66 26.42 19.21
N ASN A 942 47.61 26.61 20.12
CA ASN A 942 49.02 26.86 19.84
C ASN A 942 49.57 25.74 18.94
N LEU A 943 49.55 25.94 17.62
CA LEU A 943 50.32 25.13 16.69
C LEU A 943 51.74 25.69 16.70
N SER A 944 52.56 25.18 17.61
CA SER A 944 54.00 25.37 17.50
C SER A 944 54.46 24.77 16.16
N GLU A 945 55.28 25.51 15.42
CA GLU A 945 55.84 25.20 14.08
C GLU A 945 56.68 23.90 14.01
N HIS A 946 56.59 22.99 14.99
CA HIS A 946 57.45 21.83 15.11
C HIS A 946 56.89 20.52 14.50
N PHE A 947 55.70 20.51 13.88
CA PHE A 947 55.06 19.27 13.40
C PHE A 947 54.98 19.09 11.87
N LEU A 948 55.93 19.66 11.12
CA LEU A 948 56.03 19.47 9.65
C LEU A 948 56.90 18.28 9.20
N ARG A 949 57.34 17.40 10.10
CA ARG A 949 58.08 16.19 9.69
C ARG A 949 57.66 14.98 10.51
N GLU A 950 57.16 13.97 9.79
CA GLU A 950 56.88 12.60 10.22
C GLU A 950 55.58 12.32 11.00
N LEU A 951 54.55 11.81 10.30
CA LEU A 951 53.52 10.95 10.91
C LEU A 951 53.14 9.80 9.95
N LYS A 952 53.82 8.65 10.10
CA LYS A 952 53.33 7.33 9.68
C LYS A 952 52.37 6.81 10.76
N PHE A 953 51.09 6.60 10.42
CA PHE A 953 50.16 5.82 11.24
C PHE A 953 49.36 4.85 10.35
N LYS A 954 49.18 3.61 10.85
CA LYS A 954 48.50 2.45 10.21
C LYS A 954 46.98 2.46 10.52
N GLY A 955 46.18 1.89 9.62
CA GLY A 955 44.70 1.91 9.54
C GLY A 955 44.31 2.33 8.10
N VAL A 956 43.18 1.86 7.50
CA VAL A 956 42.86 2.07 6.05
C VAL A 956 43.08 3.51 5.63
N LYS A 957 44.25 3.77 5.08
CA LYS A 957 44.48 5.03 4.39
C LYS A 957 43.86 4.88 3.02
N ILE A 958 42.96 5.79 2.69
CA ILE A 958 42.55 5.95 1.31
C ILE A 958 43.56 6.91 0.69
N ILE A 959 44.57 6.34 0.02
CA ILE A 959 45.74 7.11 -0.44
C ILE A 959 45.56 7.43 -1.92
N ASP A 960 45.65 8.72 -2.25
CA ASP A 960 45.97 9.18 -3.60
C ASP A 960 47.41 8.78 -3.95
N ALA A 961 47.59 7.96 -4.99
CA ALA A 961 48.88 7.48 -5.49
C ALA A 961 49.85 8.59 -5.96
N GLY A 962 49.44 9.85 -5.94
CA GLY A 962 50.29 11.00 -6.22
C GLY A 962 51.37 11.32 -5.19
N ARG A 963 51.23 10.92 -3.92
CA ARG A 963 52.19 11.19 -2.84
C ARG A 963 52.14 10.22 -1.65
#